data_AF-A0AB37NLU9-F1
#
_entry.id   AF-A0AB37NLU9-F1
#
_cell.length_a   1.000
_cell.length_b   1.000
_cell.length_c   1.000
_cell.angle_alpha   90.00
_cell.angle_beta   90.00
_cell.angle_gamma   90.00
#
_symmetry.space_group_name_H-M   'P 1'
#
loop_
_entity.id
_entity.type
_entity.pdbx_description
1 polymer ?
#
loop_
_entity_poly.entity_id
_entity_poly.type
_entity_poly.pdbx_seq_one_letter_code
_entity_poly.pdbx_strand_id
1 'polypeptide(L)'
;MKKFVLIFICFLTLTTIVPWNTLETKAASTSWLEQELDGNEAFITETERVLSKNREDITLADLETIQELDIYGDASSIPDKISDYKNLNTLLALNGTISEIPTSITKLTKLTRINVDNNNFQEFPMILLQMPSLSSIEINRNKIKEIPSEITTLSPHLGSLDVRYNELITLPDNIFTTEWESKLSLLTTGNQLVSDIPADWLDNFNQADNMLEFYNNPPNDYHQKQDQLTYSGARIEVPLNTDLKTLTPDKTKLGLKSGRTLFEQHEFMYYDDGTSNNILTNGVATATGNGYITIKSTLSTNSNPFAKVRVPITVTPPVKGGDVTVQYKDTTGVVLADSITLSGNVGENYTTTAKTIDGYSLTTTPTNSNGTFSTNPQTVTYTYKKDPIAQPVTVNYIDTDGKTIAPTETLSGNVGENYTTTAKTIDGYSLTTTPTNSNGTFSTNPQTVTYTYKKDPIAQPVTVNYIDTDGKTIAPTETLSGNVGENYTTTAKTIDGYSLTTTPANANGTFSTNPQTVTYTYTKDPIAQPVTVNYIDTDGKTIAPSETLTGNISENYTTTAKTIDGYSLTTTPANANGTFSTNPQTVTYTYTKDPIAQPVTVNYIDTDGKTIAPSETLTGNISENYTTTAKTIDGYSLTTTPANAKGTFSTEPQIINYIYAKNAETAQPITVNYRNSTGQKIAKSEVLTGNIGESYSTQPKTIAGYTLTTIPPNAKGTFTTNAQTVTYMYTPIAISALPVTVNYLDENGKEIADSVVLNGRVGEAYNTLAKEIDGYTLIKTPTNANGVFSAEAQSIDYIYRKNKPVVIVNPPIKNPIIKIDSSTNVIKEETSVLPKTGDSNPYNDFLAGILLLSSAMFLWKNHK
;
A
#
# COMPACT_ATOMS: atom_id res chain seq x y z
N MET A 1 48.06 -3.68 -39.34
CA MET A 1 49.12 -3.41 -40.33
C MET A 1 48.52 -2.64 -41.51
N LYS A 2 49.30 -1.77 -42.19
CA LYS A 2 48.97 -1.01 -43.43
C LYS A 2 47.76 -0.04 -43.29
N LYS A 3 47.81 1.29 -43.43
CA LYS A 3 48.55 2.32 -44.22
C LYS A 3 47.84 2.82 -45.49
N PHE A 4 47.88 4.16 -45.61
CA PHE A 4 47.76 5.10 -46.76
C PHE A 4 46.59 6.10 -46.61
N VAL A 5 46.67 7.45 -46.77
CA VAL A 5 47.70 8.56 -46.79
C VAL A 5 47.36 9.55 -47.92
N LEU A 6 47.24 10.86 -47.61
CA LEU A 6 47.53 12.06 -48.43
C LEU A 6 47.39 13.31 -47.49
N ILE A 7 48.42 14.15 -47.23
CA ILE A 7 48.91 15.37 -47.95
C ILE A 7 47.97 16.61 -47.74
N PHE A 8 48.35 17.67 -46.99
CA PHE A 8 49.26 18.83 -47.30
C PHE A 8 48.65 19.88 -48.29
N ILE A 9 48.78 21.23 -48.16
CA ILE A 9 49.44 22.12 -47.16
C ILE A 9 49.02 23.63 -47.31
N CYS A 10 49.11 24.46 -46.25
CA CYS A 10 49.27 25.96 -46.21
C CYS A 10 48.16 26.90 -46.81
N PHE A 11 48.18 28.26 -46.74
CA PHE A 11 49.23 29.27 -46.40
C PHE A 11 48.66 30.61 -45.77
N LEU A 12 49.39 31.22 -44.81
CA LEU A 12 49.42 32.64 -44.30
C LEU A 12 48.11 33.46 -44.07
N THR A 13 47.77 33.80 -42.80
CA THR A 13 48.09 35.04 -42.02
C THR A 13 47.51 36.39 -42.47
N LEU A 14 46.93 37.11 -41.50
CA LEU A 14 47.25 38.53 -41.30
C LEU A 14 47.24 38.86 -39.79
N THR A 15 48.37 39.30 -39.23
CA THR A 15 48.46 39.74 -37.83
C THR A 15 48.35 41.26 -37.75
N THR A 16 47.37 41.75 -36.99
CA THR A 16 47.42 43.11 -36.42
C THR A 16 47.44 42.97 -34.90
N ILE A 17 48.47 43.53 -34.26
CA ILE A 17 48.56 43.58 -32.80
C ILE A 17 47.89 44.87 -32.35
N VAL A 18 46.81 44.73 -31.59
CA VAL A 18 46.13 45.80 -30.84
C VAL A 18 46.09 45.33 -29.39
N PRO A 19 46.44 46.17 -28.39
CA PRO A 19 47.07 45.67 -27.17
C PRO A 19 46.10 45.12 -26.11
N TRP A 20 46.65 44.38 -25.15
CA TRP A 20 46.04 44.19 -23.84
C TRP A 20 45.82 45.55 -23.16
N ASN A 21 44.59 46.07 -23.23
CA ASN A 21 44.07 47.01 -22.25
C ASN A 21 43.11 46.28 -21.32
N THR A 22 43.33 46.45 -20.03
CA THR A 22 42.35 46.33 -18.93
C THR A 22 41.31 45.21 -19.02
N LEU A 23 41.54 44.16 -18.22
CA LEU A 23 40.46 43.42 -17.56
C LEU A 23 39.68 44.38 -16.63
N GLU A 24 38.80 45.20 -17.18
CA GLU A 24 37.65 45.64 -16.42
C GLU A 24 36.71 44.45 -16.26
N THR A 25 36.67 43.91 -15.04
CA THR A 25 35.58 43.05 -14.62
C THR A 25 34.32 43.92 -14.61
N LYS A 26 33.59 43.94 -15.73
CA LYS A 26 32.23 44.47 -15.79
C LYS A 26 31.40 43.64 -14.82
N ALA A 27 31.30 44.10 -13.57
CA ALA A 27 30.38 43.54 -12.60
C ALA A 27 28.99 43.63 -13.23
N ALA A 28 28.40 42.48 -13.52
CA ALA A 28 27.06 42.43 -14.07
C ALA A 28 26.13 43.07 -13.03
N SER A 29 25.53 44.21 -13.39
CA SER A 29 24.33 44.69 -12.73
C SER A 29 23.24 43.70 -13.09
N THR A 30 23.08 42.66 -12.29
CA THR A 30 22.05 41.65 -12.52
C THR A 30 20.72 42.37 -12.60
N SER A 31 20.00 42.21 -13.71
CA SER A 31 18.70 42.83 -13.87
C SER A 31 17.76 42.35 -12.75
N TRP A 32 16.74 43.14 -12.42
CA TRP A 32 15.77 42.69 -11.40
C TRP A 32 15.12 41.37 -11.85
N LEU A 33 14.91 41.19 -13.17
CA LEU A 33 14.39 39.96 -13.79
C LEU A 33 15.36 38.78 -13.65
N GLU A 34 16.67 38.99 -13.79
CA GLU A 34 17.69 37.97 -13.49
C GLU A 34 17.68 37.55 -12.02
N GLN A 35 17.42 38.47 -11.09
CA GLN A 35 17.22 38.12 -9.68
C GLN A 35 15.86 37.45 -9.42
N GLU A 36 14.80 37.83 -10.15
CA GLU A 36 13.45 37.30 -9.97
C GLU A 36 13.32 35.88 -10.52
N LEU A 37 14.08 35.55 -11.57
CA LEU A 37 14.06 34.25 -12.24
C LEU A 37 15.28 33.38 -11.89
N ASP A 38 15.91 33.61 -10.74
CA ASP A 38 17.03 32.81 -10.19
C ASP A 38 18.25 32.66 -11.13
N GLY A 39 18.47 33.62 -12.03
CA GLY A 39 19.49 33.56 -13.08
C GLY A 39 19.20 32.56 -14.20
N ASN A 40 17.97 32.05 -14.31
CA ASN A 40 17.56 31.05 -15.29
C ASN A 40 17.38 31.67 -16.68
N GLU A 41 18.49 31.76 -17.41
CA GLU A 41 18.60 32.42 -18.71
C GLU A 41 17.59 31.90 -19.76
N ALA A 42 17.14 30.65 -19.66
CA ALA A 42 16.11 30.10 -20.54
C ALA A 42 14.73 30.74 -20.30
N PHE A 43 14.33 30.91 -19.03
CA PHE A 43 13.12 31.64 -18.66
C PHE A 43 13.22 33.15 -18.92
N ILE A 44 14.41 33.74 -18.72
CA ILE A 44 14.66 35.15 -19.03
C ILE A 44 14.52 35.40 -20.54
N THR A 45 15.22 34.61 -21.37
CA THR A 45 15.20 34.73 -22.84
C THR A 45 13.79 34.53 -23.41
N GLU A 46 13.03 33.56 -22.90
CA GLU A 46 11.64 33.34 -23.34
C GLU A 46 10.73 34.51 -22.92
N THR A 47 10.94 35.07 -21.72
CA THR A 47 10.18 36.24 -21.25
C THR A 47 10.50 37.49 -22.11
N GLU A 48 11.77 37.69 -22.48
CA GLU A 48 12.21 38.72 -23.44
C GLU A 48 11.56 38.52 -24.82
N ARG A 49 11.51 37.26 -25.31
CA ARG A 49 10.87 36.91 -26.59
C ARG A 49 9.37 37.17 -26.60
N VAL A 50 8.64 36.68 -25.60
CA VAL A 50 7.18 36.80 -25.52
C VAL A 50 6.73 38.25 -25.37
N LEU A 51 7.45 39.05 -24.57
CA LEU A 51 7.14 40.47 -24.38
C LEU A 51 7.70 41.37 -25.48
N SER A 52 8.66 40.89 -26.28
CA SER A 52 9.45 41.70 -27.23
C SER A 52 10.11 42.91 -26.55
N LYS A 53 10.72 42.67 -25.37
CA LYS A 53 11.43 43.64 -24.54
C LYS A 53 12.80 43.10 -24.11
N ASN A 54 13.72 44.01 -23.77
CA ASN A 54 14.96 43.65 -23.07
C ASN A 54 14.66 43.45 -21.57
N ARG A 55 15.43 42.59 -20.88
CA ARG A 55 15.31 42.32 -19.43
C ARG A 55 15.34 43.55 -18.53
N GLU A 56 15.97 44.64 -18.94
CA GLU A 56 15.98 45.91 -18.22
C GLU A 56 14.65 46.69 -18.33
N ASP A 57 13.86 46.47 -19.39
CA ASP A 57 12.59 47.16 -19.70
C ASP A 57 11.34 46.36 -19.28
N ILE A 58 11.53 45.09 -18.86
CA ILE A 58 10.47 44.21 -18.36
C ILE A 58 10.14 44.60 -16.91
N THR A 59 8.87 44.52 -16.54
CA THR A 59 8.36 44.80 -15.19
C THR A 59 7.50 43.65 -14.68
N LEU A 60 7.27 43.57 -13.36
CA LEU A 60 6.37 42.58 -12.76
C LEU A 60 4.96 42.60 -13.40
N ALA A 61 4.47 43.79 -13.75
CA ALA A 61 3.18 43.95 -14.43
C ALA A 61 3.16 43.37 -15.86
N ASP A 62 4.33 43.24 -16.52
CA ASP A 62 4.43 42.56 -17.81
C ASP A 62 4.44 41.05 -17.65
N LEU A 63 5.11 40.50 -16.61
CA LEU A 63 5.04 39.06 -16.30
C LEU A 63 3.59 38.61 -16.07
N GLU A 64 2.80 39.46 -15.40
CA GLU A 64 1.36 39.24 -15.22
C GLU A 64 0.57 39.19 -16.55
N THR A 65 1.06 39.73 -17.67
CA THR A 65 0.35 39.64 -18.96
C THR A 65 0.53 38.31 -19.68
N ILE A 66 1.58 37.56 -19.34
CA ILE A 66 1.97 36.33 -20.03
C ILE A 66 0.99 35.20 -19.74
N GLN A 67 0.65 34.45 -20.78
CA GLN A 67 -0.32 33.35 -20.76
C GLN A 67 0.29 32.01 -21.19
N GLU A 68 1.39 32.03 -21.93
CA GLU A 68 2.11 30.85 -22.43
C GLU A 68 3.61 31.13 -22.37
N LEU A 69 4.40 30.12 -21.98
CA LEU A 69 5.86 30.11 -22.02
C LEU A 69 6.32 28.82 -22.72
N ASP A 70 7.16 28.93 -23.73
CA ASP A 70 7.79 27.83 -24.47
C ASP A 70 9.31 27.82 -24.21
N ILE A 71 9.70 27.22 -23.08
CA ILE A 71 11.08 27.13 -22.62
C ILE A 71 11.75 25.95 -23.33
N TYR A 72 12.50 26.25 -24.40
CA TYR A 72 13.15 25.23 -25.22
C TYR A 72 14.65 25.11 -24.95
N GLY A 73 15.05 24.03 -24.26
CA GLY A 73 16.44 23.66 -24.01
C GLY A 73 17.10 24.37 -22.82
N ASP A 74 18.21 23.78 -22.35
CA ASP A 74 19.19 24.28 -21.36
C ASP A 74 18.67 24.72 -19.97
N ALA A 75 17.35 24.79 -19.73
CA ALA A 75 16.77 25.04 -18.41
C ALA A 75 17.14 23.92 -17.42
N SER A 76 17.73 24.30 -16.28
CA SER A 76 18.13 23.37 -15.20
C SER A 76 17.13 23.32 -14.04
N SER A 77 16.29 24.33 -13.91
CA SER A 77 15.18 24.43 -12.95
C SER A 77 13.97 25.12 -13.60
N ILE A 78 12.87 25.19 -12.85
CA ILE A 78 11.83 26.20 -13.02
C ILE A 78 12.05 27.23 -11.91
N PRO A 79 12.03 28.56 -12.16
CA PRO A 79 12.30 29.56 -11.13
C PRO A 79 11.32 29.52 -9.96
N ASP A 80 11.82 29.81 -8.76
CA ASP A 80 11.06 29.78 -7.50
C ASP A 80 9.93 30.83 -7.49
N LYS A 81 10.03 31.87 -8.34
CA LYS A 81 9.01 32.91 -8.55
C LYS A 81 8.16 32.73 -9.81
N ILE A 82 8.09 31.53 -10.41
CA ILE A 82 7.18 31.23 -11.53
C ILE A 82 5.71 31.61 -11.25
N SER A 83 5.32 31.76 -9.98
CA SER A 83 4.02 32.27 -9.55
C SER A 83 3.67 33.72 -9.96
N ASP A 84 4.66 34.53 -10.34
CA ASP A 84 4.43 35.93 -10.70
C ASP A 84 3.88 36.12 -12.12
N TYR A 85 3.94 35.07 -12.94
CA TYR A 85 3.24 34.94 -14.23
C TYR A 85 1.74 34.63 -13.99
N LYS A 86 1.03 35.50 -13.28
CA LYS A 86 -0.32 35.23 -12.70
C LYS A 86 -1.43 34.88 -13.70
N ASN A 87 -1.20 35.04 -15.00
CA ASN A 87 -2.15 34.64 -16.05
C ASN A 87 -1.67 33.44 -16.90
N LEU A 88 -0.56 32.79 -16.55
CA LEU A 88 -0.02 31.62 -17.23
C LEU A 88 -1.05 30.47 -17.23
N ASN A 89 -1.42 30.01 -18.43
CA ASN A 89 -2.28 28.86 -18.65
C ASN A 89 -1.52 27.64 -19.21
N THR A 90 -0.40 27.90 -19.91
CA THR A 90 0.43 26.86 -20.52
C THR A 90 1.90 27.10 -20.18
N LEU A 91 2.57 26.07 -19.65
CA LEU A 91 4.02 26.05 -19.44
C LEU A 91 4.60 24.84 -20.17
N LEU A 92 5.42 25.09 -21.18
CA LEU A 92 6.24 24.07 -21.84
C LEU A 92 7.69 24.30 -21.41
N ALA A 93 8.36 23.26 -20.91
CA ALA A 93 9.74 23.31 -20.45
C ALA A 93 10.51 22.06 -20.90
N LEU A 94 10.90 22.07 -22.17
CA LEU A 94 11.26 20.89 -22.95
C LEU A 94 12.77 20.76 -23.11
N ASN A 95 13.29 19.53 -23.10
CA ASN A 95 14.70 19.22 -23.41
C ASN A 95 15.71 19.89 -22.45
N GLY A 96 15.30 20.12 -21.20
CA GLY A 96 16.15 20.68 -20.15
C GLY A 96 16.90 19.63 -19.35
N THR A 97 17.28 20.01 -18.13
CA THR A 97 17.85 19.12 -17.11
C THR A 97 17.06 19.14 -15.80
N ILE A 98 15.86 19.73 -15.83
CA ILE A 98 14.95 19.93 -14.68
C ILE A 98 14.66 18.59 -13.98
N SER A 99 14.64 18.57 -12.66
CA SER A 99 14.35 17.37 -11.86
C SER A 99 13.35 17.57 -10.73
N GLU A 100 12.91 18.81 -10.50
CA GLU A 100 11.91 19.19 -9.51
C GLU A 100 11.01 20.32 -10.04
N ILE A 101 9.85 20.54 -9.42
CA ILE A 101 8.94 21.65 -9.72
C ILE A 101 8.73 22.45 -8.43
N PRO A 102 8.98 23.78 -8.44
CA PRO A 102 8.94 24.59 -7.22
C PRO A 102 7.51 24.70 -6.67
N THR A 103 7.39 24.73 -5.35
CA THR A 103 6.10 24.77 -4.65
C THR A 103 5.23 25.98 -5.01
N SER A 104 5.85 27.06 -5.49
CA SER A 104 5.19 28.27 -5.96
C SER A 104 4.29 28.05 -7.17
N ILE A 105 4.49 26.99 -7.98
CA ILE A 105 3.64 26.70 -9.15
C ILE A 105 2.16 26.56 -8.78
N THR A 106 1.85 26.09 -7.56
CA THR A 106 0.49 25.96 -7.01
C THR A 106 -0.31 27.27 -7.00
N LYS A 107 0.36 28.43 -6.98
CA LYS A 107 -0.27 29.75 -7.04
C LYS A 107 -0.80 30.10 -8.43
N LEU A 108 -0.39 29.37 -9.48
CA LEU A 108 -0.87 29.55 -10.85
C LEU A 108 -2.23 28.88 -11.04
N THR A 109 -3.27 29.43 -10.42
CA THR A 109 -4.66 28.92 -10.46
C THR A 109 -5.34 29.04 -11.84
N LYS A 110 -4.56 29.23 -12.91
CA LYS A 110 -4.98 29.26 -14.31
C LYS A 110 -4.20 28.28 -15.19
N LEU A 111 -3.16 27.61 -14.66
CA LEU A 111 -2.35 26.66 -15.41
C LEU A 111 -3.19 25.42 -15.74
N THR A 112 -3.54 25.28 -17.02
CA THR A 112 -4.31 24.17 -17.56
C THR A 112 -3.43 23.11 -18.21
N ARG A 113 -2.21 23.47 -18.63
CA ARG A 113 -1.26 22.57 -19.28
C ARG A 113 0.15 22.79 -18.75
N ILE A 114 0.79 21.69 -18.36
CA ILE A 114 2.24 21.64 -18.15
C ILE A 114 2.84 20.53 -19.01
N ASN A 115 3.91 20.85 -19.73
CA ASN A 115 4.76 19.87 -20.38
C ASN A 115 6.21 20.06 -19.91
N VAL A 116 6.79 18.99 -19.36
CA VAL A 116 8.19 18.88 -18.91
C VAL A 116 8.88 17.67 -19.54
N ASP A 117 8.55 17.39 -20.80
CA ASP A 117 9.10 16.29 -21.59
C ASP A 117 10.63 16.40 -21.77
N ASN A 118 11.31 15.25 -21.73
CA ASN A 118 12.74 15.10 -21.95
C ASN A 118 13.60 15.90 -20.94
N ASN A 119 13.43 15.57 -19.66
CA ASN A 119 14.11 16.16 -18.50
C ASN A 119 14.69 15.05 -17.58
N ASN A 120 14.96 15.34 -16.29
CA ASN A 120 15.58 14.43 -15.32
C ASN A 120 14.67 14.02 -14.15
N PHE A 121 13.35 14.10 -14.26
CA PHE A 121 12.43 13.69 -13.19
C PHE A 121 12.56 12.19 -12.89
N GLN A 122 12.93 11.84 -11.64
CA GLN A 122 13.04 10.44 -11.17
C GLN A 122 11.79 9.97 -10.41
N GLU A 123 11.01 10.92 -9.89
CA GLU A 123 9.77 10.73 -9.16
C GLU A 123 8.68 11.59 -9.80
N PHE A 124 7.41 11.21 -9.62
CA PHE A 124 6.30 12.03 -10.10
C PHE A 124 6.19 13.31 -9.26
N PRO A 125 6.09 14.52 -9.87
CA PRO A 125 6.04 15.77 -9.13
C PRO A 125 4.67 15.94 -8.42
N MET A 126 4.57 15.42 -7.20
CA MET A 126 3.38 15.43 -6.33
C MET A 126 2.71 16.82 -6.19
N ILE A 127 3.47 17.89 -6.37
CA ILE A 127 2.97 19.28 -6.34
C ILE A 127 1.92 19.57 -7.42
N LEU A 128 1.97 18.88 -8.57
CA LEU A 128 0.99 19.03 -9.65
C LEU A 128 -0.41 18.53 -9.24
N LEU A 129 -0.48 17.61 -8.27
CA LEU A 129 -1.74 17.07 -7.75
C LEU A 129 -2.57 18.10 -6.96
N GLN A 130 -1.99 19.27 -6.66
CA GLN A 130 -2.63 20.36 -5.92
C GLN A 130 -3.17 21.46 -6.84
N MET A 131 -3.04 21.33 -8.17
CA MET A 131 -3.31 22.41 -9.12
C MET A 131 -4.77 22.41 -9.63
N PRO A 132 -5.62 23.39 -9.26
CA PRO A 132 -7.08 23.31 -9.34
C PRO A 132 -7.69 23.51 -10.75
N SER A 133 -6.88 23.41 -11.79
CA SER A 133 -7.30 23.58 -13.19
C SER A 133 -6.44 22.78 -14.18
N LEU A 134 -5.50 21.96 -13.68
CA LEU A 134 -4.51 21.28 -14.51
C LEU A 134 -5.17 20.12 -15.28
N SER A 135 -5.26 20.29 -16.60
CA SER A 135 -6.04 19.42 -17.49
C SER A 135 -5.19 18.54 -18.42
N SER A 136 -3.94 18.93 -18.68
CA SER A 136 -2.93 18.10 -19.33
C SER A 136 -1.62 18.14 -18.54
N ILE A 137 -1.10 16.96 -18.22
CA ILE A 137 0.24 16.74 -17.66
C ILE A 137 1.04 15.93 -18.67
N GLU A 138 2.13 16.49 -19.16
CA GLU A 138 3.05 15.83 -20.08
C GLU A 138 4.45 15.78 -19.43
N ILE A 139 4.97 14.57 -19.21
CA ILE A 139 6.24 14.30 -18.51
C ILE A 139 6.99 13.12 -19.15
N ASN A 140 6.88 13.04 -20.47
CA ASN A 140 7.47 12.05 -21.36
C ASN A 140 9.01 12.05 -21.29
N ARG A 141 9.69 10.93 -21.57
CA ARG A 141 11.18 10.84 -21.60
C ARG A 141 11.85 11.32 -20.31
N ASN A 142 11.30 10.95 -19.17
CA ASN A 142 11.90 11.13 -17.85
C ASN A 142 12.28 9.75 -17.26
N LYS A 143 12.49 9.64 -15.95
CA LYS A 143 12.91 8.41 -15.25
C LYS A 143 11.92 8.01 -14.14
N ILE A 144 10.67 8.44 -14.26
CA ILE A 144 9.64 8.21 -13.24
C ILE A 144 9.36 6.70 -13.13
N LYS A 145 9.44 6.18 -11.90
CA LYS A 145 9.31 4.74 -11.60
C LYS A 145 7.90 4.32 -11.19
N GLU A 146 7.09 5.26 -10.70
CA GLU A 146 5.73 5.06 -10.19
C GLU A 146 4.85 6.29 -10.47
N ILE A 147 3.55 6.06 -10.69
CA ILE A 147 2.52 7.12 -10.70
C ILE A 147 1.73 7.02 -9.39
N PRO A 148 1.61 8.10 -8.59
CA PRO A 148 0.95 8.05 -7.29
C PRO A 148 -0.56 7.77 -7.42
N SER A 149 -1.13 7.07 -6.45
CA SER A 149 -2.59 6.80 -6.39
C SER A 149 -3.42 8.10 -6.35
N GLU A 150 -2.82 9.15 -5.80
CA GLU A 150 -3.33 10.50 -5.64
C GLU A 150 -3.47 11.24 -6.98
N ILE A 151 -3.01 10.68 -8.11
CA ILE A 151 -3.31 11.20 -9.46
C ILE A 151 -4.83 11.36 -9.68
N THR A 152 -5.62 10.51 -9.03
CA THR A 152 -7.09 10.50 -9.05
C THR A 152 -7.73 11.74 -8.39
N THR A 153 -6.98 12.52 -7.60
CA THR A 153 -7.47 13.80 -7.05
C THR A 153 -7.74 14.84 -8.14
N LEU A 154 -7.10 14.72 -9.30
CA LEU A 154 -7.29 15.59 -10.46
C LEU A 154 -8.47 15.16 -11.36
N SER A 155 -9.25 14.15 -10.96
CA SER A 155 -10.38 13.61 -11.75
C SER A 155 -11.46 14.59 -12.21
N PRO A 156 -11.71 15.74 -11.53
CA PRO A 156 -12.64 16.77 -12.04
C PRO A 156 -12.15 17.53 -13.27
N HIS A 157 -10.85 17.50 -13.61
CA HIS A 157 -10.30 18.33 -14.70
C HIS A 157 -9.18 17.70 -15.54
N LEU A 158 -8.50 16.65 -15.10
CA LEU A 158 -7.45 15.98 -15.89
C LEU A 158 -8.04 15.17 -17.05
N GLY A 159 -7.86 15.68 -18.27
CA GLY A 159 -8.22 14.98 -19.51
C GLY A 159 -7.05 14.25 -20.17
N SER A 160 -5.80 14.58 -19.83
CA SER A 160 -4.60 14.03 -20.48
C SER A 160 -3.44 13.81 -19.49
N LEU A 161 -2.87 12.61 -19.51
CA LEU A 161 -1.65 12.25 -18.78
C LEU A 161 -0.69 11.50 -19.70
N ASP A 162 0.40 12.17 -20.08
CA ASP A 162 1.47 11.60 -20.91
C ASP A 162 2.70 11.28 -20.07
N VAL A 163 2.92 9.98 -19.84
CA VAL A 163 4.02 9.40 -19.06
C VAL A 163 4.85 8.44 -19.93
N ARG A 164 4.87 8.68 -21.24
CA ARG A 164 5.62 7.86 -22.20
C ARG A 164 7.13 7.86 -21.92
N TYR A 165 7.81 6.79 -22.32
CA TYR A 165 9.25 6.58 -22.22
C TYR A 165 9.85 6.94 -20.85
N ASN A 166 9.19 6.51 -19.78
CA ASN A 166 9.65 6.57 -18.39
C ASN A 166 10.11 5.18 -17.90
N GLU A 167 10.34 5.03 -16.60
CA GLU A 167 10.76 3.76 -15.96
C GLU A 167 9.60 3.03 -15.24
N LEU A 168 8.35 3.25 -15.67
CA LEU A 168 7.18 2.67 -15.00
C LEU A 168 7.12 1.15 -15.21
N ILE A 169 6.93 0.43 -14.11
CA ILE A 169 6.61 -1.01 -14.12
C ILE A 169 5.16 -1.31 -13.70
N THR A 170 4.49 -0.37 -13.03
CA THR A 170 3.09 -0.46 -12.61
C THR A 170 2.39 0.90 -12.73
N LEU A 171 1.07 0.85 -12.72
CA LEU A 171 0.14 1.96 -12.53
C LEU A 171 -0.76 1.62 -11.32
N PRO A 172 -1.26 2.62 -10.58
CA PRO A 172 -2.12 2.38 -9.43
C PRO A 172 -3.53 2.00 -9.89
N ASP A 173 -4.09 0.92 -9.34
CA ASP A 173 -5.37 0.32 -9.80
C ASP A 173 -6.55 1.31 -9.84
N ASN A 174 -6.55 2.32 -8.96
CA ASN A 174 -7.59 3.34 -8.89
C ASN A 174 -7.63 4.26 -10.13
N ILE A 175 -6.57 4.32 -10.95
CA ILE A 175 -6.57 5.08 -12.20
C ILE A 175 -7.63 4.56 -13.18
N PHE A 176 -7.91 3.24 -13.15
CA PHE A 176 -8.85 2.56 -14.03
C PHE A 176 -10.29 2.57 -13.53
N THR A 177 -10.51 2.72 -12.22
CA THR A 177 -11.83 2.68 -11.56
C THR A 177 -12.38 4.05 -11.20
N THR A 178 -11.58 5.12 -11.33
CA THR A 178 -11.99 6.51 -11.07
C THR A 178 -12.92 7.04 -12.17
N GLU A 179 -13.98 7.74 -11.77
CA GLU A 179 -14.87 8.47 -12.69
C GLU A 179 -14.23 9.80 -13.11
N TRP A 180 -13.46 9.79 -14.20
CA TRP A 180 -12.83 10.99 -14.79
C TRP A 180 -13.85 11.84 -15.55
N GLU A 181 -14.10 13.09 -15.13
CA GLU A 181 -15.10 13.98 -15.78
C GLU A 181 -14.83 14.17 -17.28
N SER A 182 -13.55 14.26 -17.66
CA SER A 182 -13.10 14.47 -19.05
C SER A 182 -12.41 13.25 -19.67
N LYS A 183 -12.83 12.02 -19.30
CA LYS A 183 -12.32 10.71 -19.78
C LYS A 183 -10.82 10.69 -20.08
N LEU A 184 -10.01 10.45 -19.04
CA LEU A 184 -8.54 10.47 -19.11
C LEU A 184 -7.94 9.76 -20.33
N SER A 185 -7.25 10.54 -21.17
CA SER A 185 -6.30 10.06 -22.17
C SER A 185 -4.96 9.72 -21.51
N LEU A 186 -4.77 8.45 -21.18
CA LEU A 186 -3.58 7.93 -20.52
C LEU A 186 -2.57 7.38 -21.56
N LEU A 187 -1.42 8.04 -21.71
CA LEU A 187 -0.38 7.67 -22.69
C LEU A 187 0.85 7.10 -21.99
N THR A 188 1.12 5.81 -22.20
CA THR A 188 2.11 5.03 -21.41
C THR A 188 3.15 4.31 -22.26
N THR A 189 3.21 4.58 -23.57
CA THR A 189 4.16 3.99 -24.53
C THR A 189 5.61 3.99 -24.05
N GLY A 190 6.32 2.87 -24.18
CA GLY A 190 7.77 2.77 -23.98
C GLY A 190 8.23 2.46 -22.56
N ASN A 191 7.30 2.29 -21.62
CA ASN A 191 7.57 1.80 -20.26
C ASN A 191 7.71 0.26 -20.26
N GLN A 192 7.66 -0.39 -19.08
CA GLN A 192 7.70 -1.85 -18.91
C GLN A 192 6.56 -2.34 -18.00
N LEU A 193 5.37 -1.76 -18.19
CA LEU A 193 4.20 -2.03 -17.36
C LEU A 193 3.79 -3.51 -17.28
N VAL A 194 3.47 -3.97 -16.07
CA VAL A 194 2.91 -5.31 -15.77
C VAL A 194 1.61 -5.26 -14.94
N SER A 195 1.05 -4.07 -14.71
CA SER A 195 -0.28 -3.90 -14.08
C SER A 195 -1.39 -4.59 -14.86
N ASP A 196 -2.43 -4.98 -14.12
CA ASP A 196 -3.68 -5.52 -14.65
C ASP A 196 -4.46 -4.40 -15.36
N ILE A 197 -4.69 -4.55 -16.67
CA ILE A 197 -5.34 -3.52 -17.49
C ILE A 197 -6.77 -3.99 -17.84
N PRO A 198 -7.83 -3.33 -17.34
CA PRO A 198 -9.21 -3.70 -17.69
C PRO A 198 -9.48 -3.59 -19.19
N ALA A 199 -10.37 -4.45 -19.71
CA ALA A 199 -10.62 -4.58 -21.14
C ALA A 199 -10.96 -3.25 -21.84
N ASP A 200 -11.79 -2.40 -21.22
CA ASP A 200 -12.21 -1.11 -21.79
C ASP A 200 -11.08 -0.06 -21.86
N TRP A 201 -9.96 -0.29 -21.16
CA TRP A 201 -8.75 0.53 -21.23
C TRP A 201 -7.70 0.00 -22.21
N LEU A 202 -7.81 -1.27 -22.63
CA LEU A 202 -6.75 -2.02 -23.31
C LEU A 202 -6.25 -1.37 -24.61
N ASP A 203 -7.14 -0.72 -25.37
CA ASP A 203 -6.76 -0.04 -26.61
C ASP A 203 -5.77 1.13 -26.42
N ASN A 204 -5.74 1.75 -25.24
CA ASN A 204 -4.72 2.76 -24.90
C ASN A 204 -3.31 2.15 -24.75
N PHE A 205 -3.23 0.83 -24.48
CA PHE A 205 -1.99 0.08 -24.26
C PHE A 205 -1.62 -0.84 -25.45
N ASN A 206 -2.49 -0.99 -26.45
CA ASN A 206 -2.35 -1.91 -27.59
C ASN A 206 -1.33 -1.47 -28.67
N GLN A 207 -0.62 -0.35 -28.48
CA GLN A 207 0.28 0.24 -29.50
C GLN A 207 1.61 0.73 -28.90
N ALA A 208 2.04 0.15 -27.78
CA ALA A 208 2.70 0.94 -26.74
C ALA A 208 4.10 0.43 -26.28
N ASP A 209 4.73 -0.56 -26.90
CA ASP A 209 6.07 -1.05 -26.48
C ASP A 209 6.19 -1.29 -24.95
N ASN A 210 5.14 -1.79 -24.29
CA ASN A 210 5.15 -2.14 -22.86
C ASN A 210 5.45 -3.64 -22.68
N MET A 211 5.98 -4.05 -21.52
CA MET A 211 6.24 -5.48 -21.19
C MET A 211 4.95 -6.23 -20.77
N LEU A 212 3.92 -6.08 -21.58
CA LEU A 212 2.66 -6.81 -21.49
C LEU A 212 2.75 -7.95 -22.53
N GLU A 213 2.33 -9.17 -22.17
CA GLU A 213 2.35 -10.30 -23.09
C GLU A 213 1.04 -11.09 -23.00
N PHE A 214 -0.01 -10.50 -23.57
CA PHE A 214 -1.16 -11.27 -24.01
C PHE A 214 -0.69 -12.35 -24.97
N TYR A 215 -0.91 -13.62 -24.62
CA TYR A 215 -1.65 -14.55 -25.47
C TYR A 215 -2.04 -15.82 -24.71
N ASN A 216 -3.26 -16.28 -24.96
CA ASN A 216 -3.62 -17.70 -24.85
C ASN A 216 -4.79 -18.08 -25.78
N ASN A 217 -4.64 -17.76 -27.09
CA ASN A 217 -5.46 -18.18 -28.25
C ASN A 217 -6.99 -17.89 -28.22
N PRO A 218 -7.64 -17.67 -29.39
CA PRO A 218 -7.38 -18.34 -30.68
C PRO A 218 -6.33 -17.68 -31.59
N PRO A 219 -5.79 -18.40 -32.60
CA PRO A 219 -4.65 -17.94 -33.42
C PRO A 219 -4.98 -16.84 -34.44
N ASN A 220 -6.22 -16.37 -34.47
CA ASN A 220 -6.75 -15.43 -35.46
C ASN A 220 -7.05 -14.05 -34.85
N ASP A 221 -6.72 -13.84 -33.58
CA ASP A 221 -6.66 -12.50 -33.01
C ASP A 221 -5.33 -11.85 -33.42
N TYR A 222 -5.37 -10.55 -33.71
CA TYR A 222 -4.28 -9.79 -34.35
C TYR A 222 -3.63 -8.75 -33.43
N HIS A 223 -3.98 -8.72 -32.13
CA HIS A 223 -3.41 -7.80 -31.14
C HIS A 223 -1.97 -8.17 -30.69
N GLN A 224 -1.00 -8.26 -31.62
CA GLN A 224 0.44 -8.45 -31.33
C GLN A 224 1.25 -7.15 -31.52
N LYS A 225 1.37 -6.32 -30.47
CA LYS A 225 2.17 -5.07 -30.46
C LYS A 225 2.79 -4.72 -29.09
N GLN A 226 3.16 -5.71 -28.29
CA GLN A 226 3.74 -5.51 -26.96
C GLN A 226 5.00 -6.39 -26.78
N ASP A 227 5.84 -6.03 -25.83
CA ASP A 227 7.20 -6.55 -25.69
C ASP A 227 7.25 -7.76 -24.76
N GLN A 228 8.05 -8.76 -25.14
CA GLN A 228 7.98 -10.10 -24.56
C GLN A 228 9.18 -10.38 -23.67
N LEU A 229 8.95 -11.10 -22.55
CA LEU A 229 10.05 -11.53 -21.69
C LEU A 229 10.77 -12.70 -22.36
N THR A 230 12.08 -12.59 -22.47
CA THR A 230 12.94 -13.61 -23.10
C THR A 230 13.93 -14.18 -22.10
N TYR A 231 14.40 -15.40 -22.37
CA TYR A 231 15.43 -16.08 -21.60
C TYR A 231 16.56 -16.53 -22.54
N SER A 232 17.77 -16.07 -22.24
CA SER A 232 18.98 -16.28 -23.05
C SER A 232 19.95 -17.30 -22.46
N GLY A 233 19.64 -17.86 -21.30
CA GLY A 233 20.50 -18.82 -20.60
C GLY A 233 20.45 -20.23 -21.19
N ALA A 234 21.36 -21.09 -20.70
CA ALA A 234 21.32 -22.52 -20.97
C ALA A 234 20.15 -23.20 -20.22
N ARG A 235 19.93 -24.49 -20.50
CA ARG A 235 19.03 -25.34 -19.69
C ARG A 235 19.55 -25.42 -18.26
N ILE A 236 18.68 -25.16 -17.28
CA ILE A 236 19.06 -25.18 -15.85
C ILE A 236 19.06 -26.64 -15.37
N GLU A 237 20.13 -27.07 -14.70
CA GLU A 237 20.16 -28.38 -14.03
C GLU A 237 19.65 -28.27 -12.59
N VAL A 238 18.77 -29.19 -12.21
CA VAL A 238 18.00 -29.16 -10.96
C VAL A 238 18.04 -30.55 -10.32
N PRO A 239 18.60 -30.73 -9.10
CA PRO A 239 18.55 -32.02 -8.42
C PRO A 239 17.10 -32.46 -8.13
N LEU A 240 16.83 -33.76 -8.18
CA LEU A 240 15.57 -34.34 -7.71
C LEU A 240 15.25 -33.87 -6.28
N ASN A 241 13.97 -33.62 -5.99
CA ASN A 241 13.43 -33.04 -4.75
C ASN A 241 13.75 -31.56 -4.49
N THR A 242 14.39 -30.83 -5.42
CA THR A 242 14.55 -29.36 -5.31
C THR A 242 13.21 -28.66 -5.48
N ASP A 243 12.84 -27.76 -4.57
CA ASP A 243 11.75 -26.80 -4.77
C ASP A 243 12.27 -25.54 -5.49
N LEU A 244 11.89 -25.35 -6.76
CA LEU A 244 12.31 -24.20 -7.54
C LEU A 244 11.73 -22.88 -7.01
N LYS A 245 10.64 -22.89 -6.23
CA LYS A 245 10.04 -21.66 -5.67
C LYS A 245 10.90 -21.02 -4.59
N THR A 246 11.83 -21.78 -4.00
CA THR A 246 12.82 -21.26 -3.04
C THR A 246 14.03 -20.61 -3.70
N LEU A 247 14.11 -20.63 -5.04
CA LEU A 247 15.23 -20.12 -5.81
C LEU A 247 14.89 -18.77 -6.47
N THR A 248 15.87 -17.87 -6.53
CA THR A 248 15.76 -16.61 -7.28
C THR A 248 16.20 -16.82 -8.74
N PRO A 249 15.41 -16.41 -9.75
CA PRO A 249 15.84 -16.45 -11.14
C PRO A 249 17.05 -15.54 -11.43
N ASP A 250 17.97 -16.00 -12.29
CA ASP A 250 19.10 -15.18 -12.76
C ASP A 250 18.61 -14.10 -13.74
N LYS A 251 18.37 -12.89 -13.21
CA LYS A 251 17.97 -11.71 -13.99
C LYS A 251 18.93 -11.41 -15.16
N THR A 252 20.21 -11.80 -15.09
CA THR A 252 21.18 -11.56 -16.19
C THR A 252 20.95 -12.45 -17.42
N LYS A 253 20.04 -13.43 -17.34
CA LYS A 253 19.58 -14.23 -18.49
C LYS A 253 18.24 -13.74 -19.03
N LEU A 254 17.55 -12.87 -18.31
CA LEU A 254 16.30 -12.26 -18.73
C LEU A 254 16.56 -11.00 -19.57
N GLY A 255 15.65 -10.69 -20.48
CA GLY A 255 15.70 -9.49 -21.31
C GLY A 255 14.45 -9.35 -22.16
N LEU A 256 14.31 -8.21 -22.83
CA LEU A 256 13.14 -7.94 -23.67
C LEU A 256 13.38 -8.33 -25.13
N LYS A 257 12.32 -8.77 -25.81
CA LYS A 257 12.35 -9.14 -27.24
C LYS A 257 12.69 -7.97 -28.17
N SER A 258 12.39 -6.74 -27.77
CA SER A 258 12.87 -5.50 -28.42
C SER A 258 14.38 -5.28 -28.33
N GLY A 259 15.08 -5.99 -27.44
CA GLY A 259 16.47 -5.73 -27.09
C GLY A 259 16.67 -4.62 -26.04
N ARG A 260 15.60 -4.03 -25.50
CA ARG A 260 15.69 -3.10 -24.36
C ARG A 260 16.14 -3.83 -23.08
N THR A 261 16.89 -3.12 -22.24
CA THR A 261 17.27 -3.58 -20.90
C THR A 261 16.05 -3.57 -19.97
N LEU A 262 15.90 -4.62 -19.15
CA LEU A 262 14.88 -4.63 -18.10
C LEU A 262 15.17 -3.56 -17.05
N PHE A 263 14.15 -2.84 -16.58
CA PHE A 263 14.31 -1.91 -15.47
C PHE A 263 14.68 -2.66 -14.17
N GLU A 264 15.57 -2.09 -13.36
CA GLU A 264 16.11 -2.73 -12.14
C GLU A 264 14.99 -3.12 -11.15
N GLN A 265 13.94 -2.30 -11.14
CA GLN A 265 12.70 -2.44 -10.37
C GLN A 265 11.97 -3.79 -10.57
N HIS A 266 12.22 -4.53 -11.67
CA HIS A 266 11.54 -5.80 -11.91
C HIS A 266 12.09 -6.94 -11.05
N GLU A 267 11.25 -7.43 -10.14
CA GLU A 267 11.46 -8.72 -9.45
C GLU A 267 10.75 -9.88 -10.13
N PHE A 268 11.42 -11.03 -10.17
CA PHE A 268 10.99 -12.25 -10.87
C PHE A 268 11.04 -13.48 -9.95
N MET A 269 10.17 -14.45 -10.22
CA MET A 269 10.06 -15.71 -9.48
C MET A 269 9.88 -16.91 -10.41
N TYR A 270 10.26 -18.10 -9.95
CA TYR A 270 9.85 -19.34 -10.59
C TYR A 270 8.38 -19.67 -10.26
N TYR A 271 7.66 -20.14 -11.27
CA TYR A 271 6.24 -20.45 -11.24
C TYR A 271 5.99 -21.73 -12.05
N ASP A 272 5.36 -22.72 -11.42
CA ASP A 272 4.94 -23.96 -12.09
C ASP A 272 3.51 -23.75 -12.60
N ASP A 273 3.39 -23.58 -13.92
CA ASP A 273 2.13 -23.43 -14.63
C ASP A 273 1.50 -24.79 -15.02
N GLY A 274 2.08 -25.91 -14.55
CA GLY A 274 1.65 -27.26 -14.88
C GLY A 274 2.05 -27.73 -16.27
N THR A 275 2.74 -26.91 -17.08
CA THR A 275 3.22 -27.29 -18.43
C THR A 275 4.53 -28.11 -18.41
N SER A 276 4.88 -28.64 -17.25
CA SER A 276 6.18 -29.21 -16.87
C SER A 276 6.30 -30.73 -17.12
N ASN A 277 5.42 -31.33 -17.93
CA ASN A 277 5.45 -32.75 -18.33
C ASN A 277 5.57 -33.75 -17.16
N ASN A 278 4.95 -33.46 -16.01
CA ASN A 278 4.97 -34.27 -14.78
C ASN A 278 6.37 -34.44 -14.13
N ILE A 279 7.43 -33.77 -14.61
CA ILE A 279 8.73 -33.79 -13.92
C ILE A 279 8.81 -32.83 -12.75
N LEU A 280 7.93 -31.82 -12.72
CA LEU A 280 7.65 -31.00 -11.54
C LEU A 280 6.24 -31.31 -11.02
N THR A 281 6.05 -31.13 -9.72
CA THR A 281 4.74 -31.07 -9.07
C THR A 281 4.72 -29.86 -8.15
N ASN A 282 3.89 -28.85 -8.48
CA ASN A 282 3.72 -27.63 -7.68
C ASN A 282 5.07 -26.90 -7.42
N GLY A 283 5.97 -26.89 -8.40
CA GLY A 283 7.32 -26.28 -8.32
C GLY A 283 8.42 -27.18 -7.76
N VAL A 284 8.09 -28.36 -7.22
CA VAL A 284 9.08 -29.32 -6.71
C VAL A 284 9.47 -30.32 -7.79
N ALA A 285 10.77 -30.59 -7.96
CA ALA A 285 11.30 -31.55 -8.91
C ALA A 285 11.02 -33.01 -8.49
N THR A 286 9.92 -33.58 -8.99
CA THR A 286 9.39 -34.90 -8.57
C THR A 286 9.81 -36.08 -9.45
N ALA A 287 10.29 -35.85 -10.68
CA ALA A 287 10.83 -36.92 -11.52
C ALA A 287 11.99 -36.44 -12.41
N THR A 288 12.93 -37.32 -12.72
CA THR A 288 14.09 -37.00 -13.56
C THR A 288 13.73 -36.90 -15.04
N GLY A 289 14.27 -35.90 -15.75
CA GLY A 289 14.03 -35.72 -17.18
C GLY A 289 14.24 -34.29 -17.66
N ASN A 290 13.86 -34.02 -18.91
CA ASN A 290 13.85 -32.67 -19.48
C ASN A 290 12.42 -32.09 -19.43
N GLY A 291 12.30 -30.82 -19.06
CA GLY A 291 11.02 -30.12 -19.05
C GLY A 291 11.20 -28.61 -19.03
N TYR A 292 10.21 -27.91 -18.49
CA TYR A 292 10.19 -26.45 -18.40
C TYR A 292 9.66 -26.01 -17.03
N ILE A 293 10.19 -24.88 -16.54
CA ILE A 293 9.59 -24.04 -15.50
C ILE A 293 9.25 -22.69 -16.14
N THR A 294 8.24 -21.98 -15.65
CA THR A 294 8.00 -20.60 -16.07
C THR A 294 8.66 -19.64 -15.08
N ILE A 295 9.45 -18.68 -15.57
CA ILE A 295 9.77 -17.47 -14.79
C ILE A 295 8.64 -16.49 -15.05
N LYS A 296 8.12 -15.81 -14.02
CA LYS A 296 7.22 -14.65 -14.18
C LYS A 296 7.66 -13.48 -13.30
N SER A 297 7.19 -12.27 -13.57
CA SER A 297 7.31 -11.18 -12.60
C SER A 297 6.51 -11.50 -11.32
N THR A 298 7.04 -11.07 -10.19
CA THR A 298 6.38 -11.15 -8.88
C THR A 298 5.10 -10.32 -8.82
N LEU A 299 5.02 -9.26 -9.64
CA LEU A 299 3.88 -8.34 -9.70
C LEU A 299 2.74 -8.82 -10.64
N SER A 300 2.96 -9.90 -11.42
CA SER A 300 1.94 -10.43 -12.33
C SER A 300 0.79 -11.09 -11.56
N THR A 301 -0.43 -10.53 -11.66
CA THR A 301 -1.64 -11.00 -10.98
C THR A 301 -2.18 -12.31 -11.59
N ASN A 302 -3.26 -12.85 -11.02
CA ASN A 302 -3.93 -14.05 -11.57
C ASN A 302 -4.74 -13.73 -12.84
N SER A 303 -5.32 -12.54 -12.93
CA SER A 303 -6.00 -11.97 -14.10
C SER A 303 -4.99 -11.51 -15.17
N ASN A 304 -3.81 -11.06 -14.75
CA ASN A 304 -2.75 -10.52 -15.61
C ASN A 304 -1.46 -11.38 -15.61
N PRO A 305 -1.47 -12.59 -16.18
CA PRO A 305 -0.35 -13.54 -16.13
C PRO A 305 0.76 -13.21 -17.14
N PHE A 306 1.20 -11.95 -17.20
CA PHE A 306 2.18 -11.43 -18.16
C PHE A 306 3.60 -11.37 -17.58
N ALA A 307 4.54 -10.81 -18.34
CA ALA A 307 5.97 -10.75 -18.02
C ALA A 307 6.52 -12.12 -17.59
N LYS A 308 6.30 -13.14 -18.43
CA LYS A 308 6.65 -14.53 -18.15
C LYS A 308 7.39 -15.17 -19.33
N VAL A 309 8.28 -16.11 -19.04
CA VAL A 309 9.03 -16.88 -20.04
C VAL A 309 9.22 -18.33 -19.61
N ARG A 310 9.02 -19.27 -20.53
CA ARG A 310 9.25 -20.70 -20.28
C ARG A 310 10.75 -21.01 -20.40
N VAL A 311 11.36 -21.42 -19.29
CA VAL A 311 12.77 -21.76 -19.18
C VAL A 311 12.96 -23.28 -19.21
N PRO A 312 13.84 -23.82 -20.08
CA PRO A 312 14.13 -25.24 -20.12
C PRO A 312 14.91 -25.68 -18.88
N ILE A 313 14.54 -26.85 -18.31
CA ILE A 313 15.23 -27.48 -17.17
C ILE A 313 15.58 -28.95 -17.44
N THR A 314 16.62 -29.44 -16.77
CA THR A 314 16.93 -30.87 -16.59
C THR A 314 16.76 -31.20 -15.11
N VAL A 315 15.85 -32.09 -14.74
CA VAL A 315 15.86 -32.70 -13.39
C VAL A 315 16.80 -33.89 -13.37
N THR A 316 17.86 -33.81 -12.57
CA THR A 316 18.94 -34.81 -12.47
C THR A 316 18.70 -35.80 -11.33
N PRO A 317 19.11 -37.07 -11.48
CA PRO A 317 18.95 -38.07 -10.42
C PRO A 317 19.81 -37.74 -9.18
N PRO A 318 19.42 -38.22 -7.98
CA PRO A 318 20.27 -38.15 -6.80
C PRO A 318 21.64 -38.76 -7.04
N VAL A 319 22.69 -38.11 -6.53
CA VAL A 319 24.05 -38.66 -6.59
C VAL A 319 24.16 -39.77 -5.55
N LYS A 320 24.29 -41.02 -5.99
CA LYS A 320 24.53 -42.15 -5.08
C LYS A 320 25.82 -41.90 -4.28
N GLY A 321 25.74 -42.03 -2.96
CA GLY A 321 26.90 -42.00 -2.08
C GLY A 321 27.74 -43.27 -2.18
N GLY A 322 28.98 -43.18 -1.68
CA GLY A 322 29.80 -44.34 -1.39
C GLY A 322 29.22 -45.11 -0.20
N ASP A 323 29.17 -46.43 -0.33
CA ASP A 323 28.53 -47.29 0.67
C ASP A 323 29.26 -47.26 2.03
N VAL A 324 28.51 -47.42 3.12
CA VAL A 324 29.03 -47.43 4.50
C VAL A 324 29.09 -48.88 4.99
N THR A 325 30.30 -49.38 5.24
CA THR A 325 30.52 -50.78 5.65
C THR A 325 30.67 -50.89 7.17
N VAL A 326 29.74 -51.60 7.82
CA VAL A 326 29.76 -51.87 9.27
C VAL A 326 30.41 -53.24 9.53
N GLN A 327 31.44 -53.29 10.36
CA GLN A 327 32.24 -54.50 10.63
C GLN A 327 32.24 -54.87 12.13
N TYR A 328 32.31 -56.18 12.40
CA TYR A 328 32.29 -56.75 13.75
C TYR A 328 33.52 -57.66 13.92
N LYS A 329 34.46 -57.30 14.80
CA LYS A 329 35.77 -57.95 14.90
C LYS A 329 36.18 -58.23 16.35
N ASP A 330 37.04 -59.20 16.59
CA ASP A 330 37.66 -59.36 17.91
C ASP A 330 38.82 -58.37 18.13
N THR A 331 39.41 -58.38 19.33
CA THR A 331 40.59 -57.57 19.68
C THR A 331 41.86 -57.90 18.88
N THR A 332 41.86 -58.94 18.05
CA THR A 332 42.95 -59.29 17.12
C THR A 332 42.64 -58.93 15.65
N GLY A 333 41.42 -58.48 15.37
CA GLY A 333 40.95 -58.07 14.05
C GLY A 333 40.22 -59.16 13.25
N VAL A 334 40.04 -60.36 13.83
CA VAL A 334 39.27 -61.46 13.20
C VAL A 334 37.80 -61.08 13.12
N VAL A 335 37.18 -61.26 11.95
CA VAL A 335 35.75 -60.98 11.74
C VAL A 335 34.90 -62.01 12.49
N LEU A 336 33.94 -61.53 13.28
CA LEU A 336 33.08 -62.35 14.14
C LEU A 336 31.65 -62.51 13.63
N ALA A 337 31.20 -61.58 12.78
CA ALA A 337 29.89 -61.63 12.16
C ALA A 337 29.92 -60.86 10.84
N ASP A 338 29.05 -61.24 9.89
CA ASP A 338 28.99 -60.62 8.57
C ASP A 338 28.82 -59.09 8.64
N SER A 339 29.56 -58.41 7.77
CA SER A 339 29.50 -56.96 7.64
C SER A 339 28.19 -56.51 7.02
N ILE A 340 27.63 -55.41 7.52
CA ILE A 340 26.43 -54.79 6.94
C ILE A 340 26.88 -53.66 6.02
N THR A 341 26.42 -53.68 4.77
CA THR A 341 26.60 -52.56 3.84
C THR A 341 25.34 -51.70 3.89
N LEU A 342 25.48 -50.42 4.22
CA LEU A 342 24.43 -49.42 4.03
C LEU A 342 24.70 -48.64 2.74
N SER A 343 23.65 -48.37 1.98
CA SER A 343 23.68 -47.56 0.75
C SER A 343 22.68 -46.42 0.87
N GLY A 344 23.04 -45.26 0.34
CA GLY A 344 22.19 -44.06 0.31
C GLY A 344 22.75 -43.01 -0.65
N ASN A 345 22.05 -41.89 -0.79
CA ASN A 345 22.46 -40.75 -1.60
C ASN A 345 23.32 -39.78 -0.79
N VAL A 346 24.19 -39.01 -1.47
CA VAL A 346 25.08 -38.05 -0.80
C VAL A 346 24.26 -37.04 0.03
N GLY A 347 24.55 -36.95 1.33
CA GLY A 347 23.84 -36.10 2.29
C GLY A 347 22.74 -36.78 3.10
N GLU A 348 22.31 -38.00 2.75
CA GLU A 348 21.39 -38.77 3.60
C GLU A 348 22.08 -39.22 4.90
N ASN A 349 21.33 -39.32 6.00
CA ASN A 349 21.83 -39.77 7.29
C ASN A 349 21.92 -41.30 7.38
N TYR A 350 22.89 -41.81 8.14
CA TYR A 350 22.98 -43.20 8.56
C TYR A 350 23.23 -43.34 10.06
N THR A 351 22.76 -44.46 10.61
CA THR A 351 22.96 -44.89 12.00
C THR A 351 23.34 -46.38 12.00
N THR A 352 24.19 -46.79 12.94
CA THR A 352 24.64 -48.17 13.11
C THR A 352 24.57 -48.59 14.58
N THR A 353 24.50 -49.88 14.85
CA THR A 353 24.49 -50.45 16.21
C THR A 353 25.44 -51.64 16.33
N ALA A 354 25.83 -51.96 17.57
CA ALA A 354 26.53 -53.21 17.87
C ALA A 354 25.62 -54.44 17.61
N LYS A 355 26.22 -55.62 17.44
CA LYS A 355 25.55 -56.93 17.43
C LYS A 355 25.83 -57.64 18.75
N THR A 356 24.90 -58.48 19.22
CA THR A 356 25.24 -59.54 20.18
C THR A 356 25.95 -60.67 19.43
N ILE A 357 26.98 -61.26 20.04
CA ILE A 357 27.79 -62.32 19.43
C ILE A 357 28.04 -63.39 20.50
N ASP A 358 27.60 -64.63 20.24
CA ASP A 358 27.60 -65.69 21.25
C ASP A 358 29.02 -66.06 21.71
N GLY A 359 29.23 -66.07 23.02
CA GLY A 359 30.54 -66.29 23.63
C GLY A 359 31.56 -65.17 23.35
N TYR A 360 31.11 -63.96 23.00
CA TYR A 360 31.94 -62.76 22.87
C TYR A 360 31.30 -61.50 23.47
N SER A 361 31.99 -60.85 24.41
CA SER A 361 31.60 -59.55 25.00
C SER A 361 32.10 -58.35 24.19
N LEU A 362 31.29 -57.29 24.07
CA LEU A 362 31.66 -56.03 23.40
C LEU A 362 32.69 -55.22 24.21
N THR A 363 33.67 -54.64 23.50
CA THR A 363 34.80 -53.85 24.04
C THR A 363 34.74 -52.38 23.63
N THR A 364 34.40 -52.07 22.37
CA THR A 364 34.52 -50.69 21.82
C THR A 364 33.38 -50.35 20.85
N THR A 365 32.82 -49.15 21.00
CA THR A 365 31.86 -48.53 20.06
C THR A 365 32.57 -47.44 19.25
N PRO A 366 32.42 -47.39 17.91
CA PRO A 366 33.07 -46.39 17.05
C PRO A 366 32.36 -45.03 17.10
N THR A 367 33.14 -43.95 16.96
CA THR A 367 32.65 -42.56 17.00
C THR A 367 31.86 -42.16 15.75
N ASN A 368 32.13 -42.75 14.59
CA ASN A 368 31.36 -42.60 13.35
C ASN A 368 30.20 -43.60 13.26
N SER A 369 29.62 -44.00 14.39
CA SER A 369 28.43 -44.86 14.43
C SER A 369 27.17 -44.18 13.89
N ASN A 370 27.18 -42.85 13.79
CA ASN A 370 26.20 -42.02 13.09
C ASN A 370 26.94 -41.05 12.15
N GLY A 371 26.34 -40.69 11.02
CA GLY A 371 26.92 -39.73 10.07
C GLY A 371 26.05 -39.54 8.82
N THR A 372 26.61 -38.91 7.78
CA THR A 372 25.98 -38.76 6.46
C THR A 372 26.76 -39.51 5.38
N PHE A 373 26.05 -40.06 4.39
CA PHE A 373 26.67 -40.60 3.18
C PHE A 373 27.46 -39.51 2.44
N SER A 374 28.70 -39.82 2.08
CA SER A 374 29.56 -38.97 1.25
C SER A 374 29.81 -39.58 -0.12
N THR A 375 30.45 -38.87 -1.04
CA THR A 375 30.90 -39.42 -2.33
C THR A 375 31.91 -40.56 -2.19
N ASN A 376 32.71 -40.55 -1.13
CA ASN A 376 33.64 -41.64 -0.79
C ASN A 376 32.97 -42.68 0.12
N PRO A 377 33.24 -44.00 -0.05
CA PRO A 377 32.82 -45.04 0.88
C PRO A 377 33.38 -44.83 2.29
N GLN A 378 32.67 -45.33 3.30
CA GLN A 378 33.04 -45.19 4.72
C GLN A 378 33.06 -46.55 5.42
N THR A 379 33.67 -46.63 6.62
CA THR A 379 33.72 -47.88 7.40
C THR A 379 33.54 -47.59 8.89
N VAL A 380 32.73 -48.42 9.54
CA VAL A 380 32.37 -48.35 10.96
C VAL A 380 32.72 -49.71 11.58
N THR A 381 33.40 -49.77 12.74
CA THR A 381 33.89 -51.05 13.30
C THR A 381 33.64 -51.17 14.81
N TYR A 382 33.05 -52.29 15.21
CA TYR A 382 32.81 -52.69 16.60
C TYR A 382 33.76 -53.83 17.01
N THR A 383 34.23 -53.85 18.26
CA THR A 383 35.30 -54.76 18.74
C THR A 383 34.88 -55.61 19.95
N TYR A 384 35.20 -56.91 20.02
CA TYR A 384 34.71 -57.89 21.03
C TYR A 384 35.79 -58.89 21.58
N LYS A 385 35.48 -59.72 22.60
CA LYS A 385 36.41 -60.65 23.33
C LYS A 385 35.72 -61.95 23.85
N LYS A 386 36.38 -63.13 23.82
CA LYS A 386 35.82 -64.51 23.92
C LYS A 386 35.73 -65.24 25.30
N ASP A 387 34.81 -66.23 25.43
CA ASP A 387 34.48 -67.09 26.61
C ASP A 387 34.67 -68.67 26.45
N PRO A 388 34.54 -69.54 27.52
CA PRO A 388 34.88 -71.01 27.53
C PRO A 388 33.75 -72.07 27.87
N ILE A 389 33.97 -73.41 27.68
CA ILE A 389 32.91 -74.51 27.60
C ILE A 389 33.32 -75.91 28.21
N ALA A 390 32.39 -76.90 28.35
CA ALA A 390 32.47 -78.22 29.08
C ALA A 390 32.07 -79.54 28.32
N GLN A 391 31.73 -80.66 29.01
CA GLN A 391 31.48 -82.04 28.46
C GLN A 391 30.21 -82.78 29.03
N PRO A 392 29.66 -83.84 28.37
CA PRO A 392 28.32 -84.43 28.66
C PRO A 392 28.25 -85.78 29.43
N VAL A 393 27.02 -86.19 29.79
CA VAL A 393 26.61 -87.37 30.59
C VAL A 393 25.58 -88.25 29.82
N THR A 394 25.48 -89.56 30.11
CA THR A 394 24.63 -90.55 29.38
C THR A 394 23.68 -91.35 30.29
N VAL A 395 22.48 -91.75 29.82
CA VAL A 395 21.44 -92.48 30.60
C VAL A 395 20.77 -93.61 29.80
N ASN A 396 20.57 -94.81 30.39
CA ASN A 396 20.07 -96.02 29.72
C ASN A 396 18.84 -96.68 30.40
N TYR A 397 18.05 -97.43 29.62
CA TYR A 397 16.81 -98.10 30.08
C TYR A 397 16.67 -99.52 29.48
N ILE A 398 16.72 -100.56 30.31
CA ILE A 398 16.78 -101.98 29.91
C ILE A 398 15.66 -102.85 30.53
N ASP A 399 15.38 -104.04 30.00
CA ASP A 399 14.55 -105.04 30.68
C ASP A 399 15.39 -105.94 31.60
N THR A 400 14.74 -106.89 32.30
CA THR A 400 15.42 -107.84 33.20
C THR A 400 16.41 -108.77 32.50
N ASP A 401 16.33 -108.91 31.17
CA ASP A 401 17.25 -109.71 30.36
C ASP A 401 18.40 -108.85 29.78
N GLY A 402 18.47 -107.58 30.17
CA GLY A 402 19.54 -106.63 29.79
C GLY A 402 19.34 -105.94 28.45
N LYS A 403 18.20 -106.15 27.78
CA LYS A 403 17.91 -105.57 26.46
C LYS A 403 17.34 -104.16 26.60
N THR A 404 17.83 -103.22 25.79
CA THR A 404 17.31 -101.85 25.75
C THR A 404 15.83 -101.83 25.33
N ILE A 405 14.98 -101.22 26.16
CA ILE A 405 13.52 -101.11 25.93
C ILE A 405 13.00 -99.66 25.87
N ALA A 406 13.83 -98.67 26.19
CA ALA A 406 13.59 -97.27 25.83
C ALA A 406 14.92 -96.60 25.39
N PRO A 407 14.89 -95.57 24.52
CA PRO A 407 16.10 -94.95 24.00
C PRO A 407 17.02 -94.36 25.08
N THR A 408 18.32 -94.56 24.89
CA THR A 408 19.41 -93.89 25.62
C THR A 408 19.34 -92.37 25.43
N GLU A 409 19.67 -91.64 26.49
CA GLU A 409 19.68 -90.18 26.52
C GLU A 409 21.07 -89.63 26.84
N THR A 410 21.31 -88.38 26.46
CA THR A 410 22.49 -87.61 26.88
C THR A 410 22.08 -86.26 27.45
N LEU A 411 22.92 -85.77 28.37
CA LEU A 411 22.75 -84.52 29.10
C LEU A 411 24.03 -83.69 28.94
N SER A 412 23.91 -82.37 28.80
CA SER A 412 25.05 -81.46 28.66
C SER A 412 24.82 -80.17 29.43
N GLY A 413 25.86 -79.67 30.09
CA GLY A 413 25.89 -78.41 30.84
C GLY A 413 27.34 -77.98 31.09
N ASN A 414 27.54 -76.83 31.74
CA ASN A 414 28.86 -76.25 32.00
C ASN A 414 29.57 -76.91 33.19
N VAL A 415 30.90 -76.75 33.30
CA VAL A 415 31.69 -77.39 34.38
C VAL A 415 31.20 -76.91 35.74
N GLY A 416 30.69 -77.84 36.57
CA GLY A 416 30.16 -77.56 37.91
C GLY A 416 28.65 -77.33 37.99
N GLU A 417 27.92 -77.32 36.87
CA GLU A 417 26.46 -77.37 36.90
C GLU A 417 25.95 -78.75 37.33
N ASN A 418 24.81 -78.81 38.03
CA ASN A 418 24.21 -80.06 38.48
C ASN A 418 23.44 -80.78 37.35
N TYR A 419 23.41 -82.11 37.38
CA TYR A 419 22.51 -82.94 36.58
C TYR A 419 21.68 -83.88 37.46
N THR A 420 20.48 -84.21 36.99
CA THR A 420 19.54 -85.16 37.60
C THR A 420 18.93 -86.03 36.50
N THR A 421 18.65 -87.28 36.82
CA THR A 421 18.01 -88.28 35.93
C THR A 421 16.89 -88.99 36.69
N THR A 422 15.91 -89.54 35.97
CA THR A 422 14.77 -90.26 36.56
C THR A 422 14.45 -91.53 35.77
N ALA A 423 13.73 -92.46 36.40
CA ALA A 423 13.14 -93.59 35.69
C ALA A 423 12.10 -93.10 34.66
N LYS A 424 11.91 -93.87 33.58
CA LYS A 424 10.85 -93.65 32.59
C LYS A 424 9.68 -94.57 32.87
N THR A 425 8.46 -94.14 32.57
CA THR A 425 7.36 -95.11 32.39
C THR A 425 7.51 -95.73 31.00
N ILE A 426 7.33 -97.04 30.87
CA ILE A 426 7.46 -97.77 29.61
C ILE A 426 6.18 -98.60 29.44
N ASP A 427 5.50 -98.46 28.31
CA ASP A 427 4.12 -98.94 28.17
C ASP A 427 4.04 -100.47 28.26
N GLY A 428 3.23 -100.94 29.21
CA GLY A 428 3.26 -102.31 29.69
C GLY A 428 4.69 -102.75 29.97
N TYR A 429 5.41 -102.07 30.86
CA TYR A 429 6.68 -102.49 31.49
C TYR A 429 6.85 -101.76 32.84
N SER A 430 6.65 -102.47 33.95
CA SER A 430 6.81 -102.04 35.34
C SER A 430 8.28 -102.04 35.80
N LEU A 431 8.73 -100.96 36.46
CA LEU A 431 10.11 -100.74 36.96
C LEU A 431 10.54 -101.76 38.03
N THR A 432 11.80 -102.19 38.00
CA THR A 432 12.45 -103.07 39.00
C THR A 432 13.70 -102.48 39.65
N THR A 433 14.51 -101.64 38.97
CA THR A 433 15.80 -101.15 39.51
C THR A 433 16.07 -99.67 39.20
N THR A 434 16.62 -98.94 40.19
CA THR A 434 17.04 -97.53 40.10
C THR A 434 18.54 -97.38 40.47
N PRO A 435 19.34 -96.59 39.75
CA PRO A 435 20.77 -96.41 39.99
C PRO A 435 21.09 -95.33 41.04
N THR A 436 22.24 -95.46 41.71
CA THR A 436 22.67 -94.58 42.80
C THR A 436 23.30 -93.26 42.35
N ASN A 437 23.81 -93.18 41.12
CA ASN A 437 24.45 -91.98 40.55
C ASN A 437 23.49 -91.16 39.66
N SER A 438 22.18 -91.25 39.95
CA SER A 438 21.12 -90.53 39.25
C SER A 438 21.18 -89.00 39.38
N ASN A 439 22.01 -88.48 40.28
CA ASN A 439 22.30 -87.07 40.48
C ASN A 439 23.82 -86.84 40.55
N GLY A 440 24.31 -85.71 40.05
CA GLY A 440 25.74 -85.36 40.06
C GLY A 440 26.01 -83.97 39.49
N THR A 441 27.27 -83.70 39.12
CA THR A 441 27.69 -82.47 38.43
C THR A 441 28.37 -82.77 37.10
N PHE A 442 28.12 -81.94 36.09
CA PHE A 442 28.86 -81.94 34.82
C PHE A 442 30.34 -81.65 35.08
N SER A 443 31.21 -82.44 34.44
CA SER A 443 32.66 -82.35 34.58
C SER A 443 33.34 -82.38 33.22
N THR A 444 34.67 -82.31 33.18
CA THR A 444 35.44 -82.52 31.95
C THR A 444 35.58 -84.00 31.56
N ASN A 445 35.04 -84.93 32.35
CA ASN A 445 35.06 -86.37 32.13
C ASN A 445 33.62 -86.91 31.90
N PRO A 446 33.41 -87.89 31.00
CA PRO A 446 32.08 -88.45 30.72
C PRO A 446 31.56 -89.37 31.85
N GLN A 447 30.24 -89.41 32.04
CA GLN A 447 29.53 -90.11 33.12
C GLN A 447 28.29 -90.89 32.58
N THR A 448 27.85 -91.97 33.24
CA THR A 448 26.76 -92.87 32.73
C THR A 448 25.82 -93.41 33.83
N VAL A 449 24.51 -93.57 33.54
CA VAL A 449 23.42 -93.98 34.47
C VAL A 449 22.45 -95.03 33.81
N THR A 450 21.79 -95.94 34.55
CA THR A 450 20.95 -97.06 33.97
C THR A 450 19.76 -97.57 34.84
N TYR A 451 18.59 -97.94 34.26
CA TYR A 451 17.33 -98.42 34.91
C TYR A 451 16.71 -99.73 34.30
N THR A 452 15.79 -100.47 34.98
CA THR A 452 15.32 -101.87 34.59
C THR A 452 13.78 -102.17 34.72
N TYR A 453 13.07 -102.99 33.86
CA TYR A 453 11.55 -103.15 33.83
C TYR A 453 10.87 -104.52 33.32
N LYS A 454 9.50 -104.73 33.38
CA LYS A 454 8.67 -105.98 33.01
C LYS A 454 7.10 -105.82 32.70
N LYS A 455 6.42 -106.53 31.73
CA LYS A 455 5.13 -106.22 30.96
C LYS A 455 3.65 -106.71 31.32
N ASP A 456 2.58 -106.02 30.79
CA ASP A 456 1.07 -106.02 31.03
C ASP A 456 0.08 -105.76 29.76
N PRO A 457 -1.33 -105.72 29.82
CA PRO A 457 -2.37 -105.88 28.69
C PRO A 457 -3.50 -104.76 28.33
N ILE A 458 -4.64 -105.03 27.56
CA ILE A 458 -5.52 -104.04 26.74
C ILE A 458 -7.15 -104.17 26.67
N ALA A 459 -8.04 -103.15 26.29
CA ALA A 459 -9.57 -103.21 26.03
C ALA A 459 -10.43 -102.23 25.06
N GLN A 460 -11.53 -101.51 25.48
CA GLN A 460 -12.71 -100.91 24.69
C GLN A 460 -13.09 -99.38 24.98
N PRO A 461 -13.96 -98.67 24.18
CA PRO A 461 -14.08 -97.17 24.17
C PRO A 461 -15.41 -96.46 24.64
N VAL A 462 -15.36 -95.11 24.73
CA VAL A 462 -16.35 -94.15 25.34
C VAL A 462 -16.52 -92.86 24.50
N THR A 463 -17.63 -92.11 24.63
CA THR A 463 -17.97 -90.88 23.84
C THR A 463 -18.33 -89.64 24.68
N VAL A 464 -18.04 -88.41 24.21
CA VAL A 464 -18.24 -87.13 24.95
C VAL A 464 -18.85 -86.03 24.07
N ASN A 465 -19.86 -85.28 24.56
CA ASN A 465 -20.55 -84.18 23.84
C ASN A 465 -20.55 -82.84 24.60
N TYR A 466 -20.78 -81.74 23.87
CA TYR A 466 -20.79 -80.36 24.39
C TYR A 466 -21.95 -79.53 23.77
N ILE A 467 -22.93 -79.11 24.57
CA ILE A 467 -24.19 -78.46 24.13
C ILE A 467 -24.49 -77.15 24.89
N ASP A 468 -25.26 -76.25 24.29
CA ASP A 468 -25.85 -75.11 25.01
C ASP A 468 -27.13 -75.50 25.79
N THR A 469 -27.70 -74.55 26.54
CA THR A 469 -28.96 -74.73 27.31
C THR A 469 -30.18 -75.03 26.45
N ASP A 470 -30.14 -74.70 25.15
CA ASP A 470 -31.21 -75.01 24.19
C ASP A 470 -31.00 -76.40 23.53
N GLY A 471 -29.95 -77.13 23.94
CA GLY A 471 -29.64 -78.49 23.49
C GLY A 471 -28.84 -78.57 22.19
N LYS A 472 -28.38 -77.44 21.65
CA LYS A 472 -27.63 -77.38 20.39
C LYS A 472 -26.14 -77.63 20.63
N THR A 473 -25.52 -78.45 19.78
CA THR A 473 -24.08 -78.71 19.83
C THR A 473 -23.28 -77.44 19.54
N ILE A 474 -22.37 -77.09 20.45
CA ILE A 474 -21.51 -75.89 20.38
C ILE A 474 -20.01 -76.19 20.28
N ALA A 475 -19.57 -77.42 20.55
CA ALA A 475 -18.21 -77.88 20.26
C ALA A 475 -18.19 -79.36 19.81
N PRO A 476 -17.15 -79.81 19.06
CA PRO A 476 -17.10 -81.17 18.51
C PRO A 476 -17.08 -82.28 19.57
N THR A 477 -17.85 -83.34 19.29
CA THR A 477 -17.90 -84.63 19.99
C THR A 477 -16.55 -85.35 19.96
N GLU A 478 -16.22 -86.08 21.02
CA GLU A 478 -14.96 -86.81 21.19
C GLU A 478 -15.17 -88.29 21.54
N THR A 479 -14.14 -89.10 21.34
CA THR A 479 -14.10 -90.52 21.73
C THR A 479 -12.80 -90.87 22.45
N LEU A 480 -12.90 -91.70 23.48
CA LEU A 480 -11.81 -92.17 24.34
C LEU A 480 -11.71 -93.71 24.26
N SER A 481 -10.53 -94.28 24.46
CA SER A 481 -10.30 -95.74 24.44
C SER A 481 -9.23 -96.16 25.45
N GLY A 482 -9.45 -97.28 26.16
CA GLY A 482 -8.52 -97.80 27.16
C GLY A 482 -8.88 -99.21 27.62
N ASN A 483 -8.25 -99.69 28.69
CA ASN A 483 -8.21 -101.10 29.05
C ASN A 483 -9.22 -101.46 30.17
N VAL A 484 -9.61 -102.74 30.36
CA VAL A 484 -10.75 -103.08 31.24
C VAL A 484 -10.42 -102.66 32.67
N GLY A 485 -11.18 -101.71 33.21
CA GLY A 485 -10.96 -101.17 34.55
C GLY A 485 -9.96 -100.02 34.64
N GLU A 486 -9.34 -99.58 33.54
CA GLU A 486 -8.65 -98.30 33.50
C GLU A 486 -9.67 -97.15 33.62
N ASN A 487 -9.29 -96.08 34.32
CA ASN A 487 -10.14 -94.92 34.46
C ASN A 487 -10.09 -94.05 33.19
N TYR A 488 -11.25 -93.63 32.69
CA TYR A 488 -11.37 -92.46 31.84
C TYR A 488 -11.77 -91.24 32.66
N THR A 489 -11.16 -90.11 32.32
CA THR A 489 -11.55 -88.78 32.78
C THR A 489 -11.84 -87.93 31.56
N THR A 490 -13.02 -87.32 31.54
CA THR A 490 -13.39 -86.26 30.60
C THR A 490 -13.29 -84.92 31.32
N THR A 491 -13.16 -83.82 30.58
CA THR A 491 -13.21 -82.47 31.14
C THR A 491 -14.13 -81.58 30.30
N ALA A 492 -14.65 -80.52 30.89
CA ALA A 492 -15.33 -79.48 30.14
C ALA A 492 -14.33 -78.74 29.27
N LYS A 493 -14.67 -78.48 28.01
CA LYS A 493 -13.94 -77.55 27.15
C LYS A 493 -14.24 -76.11 27.57
N THR A 494 -13.26 -75.22 27.42
CA THR A 494 -13.55 -73.79 27.29
C THR A 494 -14.17 -73.56 25.91
N ILE A 495 -15.24 -72.76 25.84
CA ILE A 495 -15.94 -72.44 24.58
C ILE A 495 -16.16 -70.93 24.56
N ASP A 496 -15.64 -70.24 23.55
CA ASP A 496 -15.60 -68.78 23.52
C ASP A 496 -17.02 -68.17 23.54
N GLY A 497 -17.28 -67.34 24.55
CA GLY A 497 -18.58 -66.72 24.79
C GLY A 497 -19.64 -67.65 25.41
N TYR A 498 -19.25 -68.79 25.99
CA TYR A 498 -20.14 -69.68 26.74
C TYR A 498 -19.51 -70.19 28.06
N SER A 499 -20.03 -69.72 29.19
CA SER A 499 -19.77 -70.28 30.52
C SER A 499 -20.38 -71.68 30.69
N LEU A 500 -19.65 -72.59 31.34
CA LEU A 500 -20.14 -73.93 31.67
C LEU A 500 -21.27 -73.87 32.72
N THR A 501 -22.41 -74.49 32.42
CA THR A 501 -23.57 -74.60 33.31
C THR A 501 -23.56 -75.91 34.10
N THR A 502 -23.23 -77.03 33.44
CA THR A 502 -23.46 -78.37 34.00
C THR A 502 -22.36 -79.36 33.62
N THR A 503 -21.71 -79.94 34.63
CA THR A 503 -20.82 -81.11 34.50
C THR A 503 -21.61 -82.40 34.72
N PRO A 504 -21.50 -83.41 33.83
CA PRO A 504 -22.19 -84.69 33.98
C PRO A 504 -21.56 -85.55 35.09
N ALA A 505 -22.41 -86.26 35.84
CA ALA A 505 -21.96 -87.09 36.96
C ALA A 505 -21.02 -88.26 36.55
N ASN A 506 -21.10 -88.71 35.30
CA ASN A 506 -20.23 -89.75 34.74
C ASN A 506 -19.02 -89.17 33.95
N ALA A 507 -18.63 -87.92 34.22
CA ALA A 507 -17.42 -87.30 33.67
C ALA A 507 -16.15 -88.12 33.96
N ASN A 508 -16.15 -88.90 35.04
CA ASN A 508 -15.14 -89.89 35.37
C ASN A 508 -15.80 -91.28 35.47
N GLY A 509 -15.10 -92.33 35.05
CA GLY A 509 -15.55 -93.72 35.16
C GLY A 509 -14.45 -94.69 34.72
N THR A 510 -14.74 -95.99 34.70
CA THR A 510 -13.82 -96.99 34.13
C THR A 510 -14.23 -97.39 32.72
N PHE A 511 -13.25 -97.57 31.84
CA PHE A 511 -13.43 -98.25 30.55
C PHE A 511 -13.97 -99.66 30.81
N SER A 512 -15.16 -99.93 30.30
CA SER A 512 -15.85 -101.20 30.42
C SER A 512 -15.95 -101.90 29.06
N THR A 513 -16.46 -103.13 29.04
CA THR A 513 -16.77 -103.82 27.77
C THR A 513 -18.02 -103.26 27.07
N ASN A 514 -18.71 -102.29 27.68
CA ASN A 514 -19.93 -101.66 27.16
C ASN A 514 -19.65 -100.18 26.80
N PRO A 515 -20.22 -99.65 25.71
CA PRO A 515 -20.04 -98.23 25.35
C PRO A 515 -20.71 -97.30 26.36
N GLN A 516 -20.08 -96.15 26.62
CA GLN A 516 -20.53 -95.14 27.60
C GLN A 516 -20.55 -93.75 26.94
N THR A 517 -21.41 -92.83 27.41
CA THR A 517 -21.55 -91.47 26.83
C THR A 517 -21.65 -90.40 27.92
N VAL A 518 -20.95 -89.28 27.71
CA VAL A 518 -20.80 -88.14 28.63
C VAL A 518 -21.25 -86.86 27.92
N THR A 519 -21.84 -85.88 28.61
CA THR A 519 -22.33 -84.62 27.97
C THR A 519 -22.28 -83.41 28.89
N TYR A 520 -21.67 -82.33 28.43
CA TYR A 520 -21.52 -81.04 29.14
C TYR A 520 -22.49 -79.98 28.59
N THR A 521 -23.03 -79.11 29.45
CA THR A 521 -24.01 -78.07 29.08
C THR A 521 -23.54 -76.67 29.46
N TYR A 522 -23.77 -75.67 28.61
CA TYR A 522 -23.22 -74.30 28.73
C TYR A 522 -24.28 -73.20 28.49
N THR A 523 -24.05 -72.00 29.05
CA THR A 523 -24.87 -70.79 28.90
C THR A 523 -24.06 -69.69 28.23
N LYS A 524 -24.66 -68.91 27.35
CA LYS A 524 -23.96 -67.84 26.61
C LYS A 524 -23.65 -66.62 27.49
N ASP A 525 -22.44 -66.07 27.34
CA ASP A 525 -21.95 -64.94 28.13
C ASP A 525 -22.54 -63.57 27.67
N PRO A 526 -22.72 -62.61 28.60
CA PRO A 526 -23.20 -61.26 28.27
C PRO A 526 -22.11 -60.39 27.61
N ILE A 527 -22.53 -59.49 26.73
CA ILE A 527 -21.66 -58.51 26.06
C ILE A 527 -21.90 -57.09 26.61
N ALA A 528 -20.84 -56.26 26.60
CA ALA A 528 -20.92 -54.86 26.97
C ALA A 528 -21.70 -54.04 25.93
N GLN A 529 -22.33 -52.96 26.39
CA GLN A 529 -22.91 -51.93 25.53
C GLN A 529 -21.94 -50.75 25.38
N PRO A 530 -21.97 -50.03 24.23
CA PRO A 530 -21.11 -48.88 24.01
C PRO A 530 -21.48 -47.69 24.92
N VAL A 531 -20.50 -46.81 25.12
CA VAL A 531 -20.67 -45.53 25.82
C VAL A 531 -20.70 -44.41 24.79
N THR A 532 -21.76 -43.60 24.79
CA THR A 532 -21.89 -42.44 23.88
C THR A 532 -21.44 -41.16 24.59
N VAL A 533 -20.62 -40.36 23.94
CA VAL A 533 -20.14 -39.06 24.45
C VAL A 533 -20.76 -37.94 23.62
N ASN A 534 -21.48 -37.03 24.26
CA ASN A 534 -22.17 -35.90 23.63
C ASN A 534 -21.53 -34.56 24.03
N TYR A 535 -21.62 -33.58 23.12
CA TYR A 535 -21.12 -32.22 23.30
C TYR A 535 -22.26 -31.25 22.95
N ILE A 536 -22.85 -30.62 23.95
CA ILE A 536 -24.06 -29.78 23.82
C ILE A 536 -23.84 -28.36 24.35
N ASP A 537 -24.61 -27.40 23.83
CA ASP A 537 -24.75 -26.08 24.46
C ASP A 537 -25.71 -26.11 25.67
N THR A 538 -25.85 -24.98 26.36
CA THR A 538 -26.77 -24.80 27.50
C THR A 538 -28.25 -24.98 27.15
N ASP A 539 -28.62 -24.85 25.86
CA ASP A 539 -29.98 -25.05 25.37
C ASP A 539 -30.24 -26.52 24.97
N GLY A 540 -29.24 -27.39 25.15
CA GLY A 540 -29.33 -28.83 24.89
C GLY A 540 -29.07 -29.25 23.44
N LYS A 541 -28.65 -28.32 22.58
CA LYS A 541 -28.38 -28.58 21.16
C LYS A 541 -26.95 -29.10 20.98
N THR A 542 -26.79 -30.12 20.15
CA THR A 542 -25.48 -30.67 19.78
C THR A 542 -24.62 -29.65 19.03
N ILE A 543 -23.42 -29.38 19.52
CA ILE A 543 -22.47 -28.41 18.96
C ILE A 543 -21.18 -29.03 18.40
N ALA A 544 -20.87 -30.28 18.75
CA ALA A 544 -19.83 -31.07 18.10
C ALA A 544 -20.25 -32.54 17.95
N PRO A 545 -19.71 -33.30 16.97
CA PRO A 545 -20.08 -34.69 16.74
C PRO A 545 -19.86 -35.58 17.97
N SER A 546 -20.90 -36.35 18.30
CA SER A 546 -20.85 -37.36 19.36
C SER A 546 -19.87 -38.48 19.05
N GLU A 547 -19.28 -39.05 20.09
CA GLU A 547 -18.34 -40.18 19.99
C GLU A 547 -18.94 -41.44 20.60
N THR A 548 -18.39 -42.60 20.23
CA THR A 548 -18.82 -43.90 20.73
C THR A 548 -17.59 -44.70 21.14
N LEU A 549 -17.54 -45.13 22.40
CA LEU A 549 -16.49 -45.99 22.94
C LEU A 549 -17.00 -47.43 23.07
N THR A 550 -16.14 -48.41 22.84
CA THR A 550 -16.41 -49.84 23.02
C THR A 550 -15.27 -50.51 23.79
N GLY A 551 -15.62 -51.39 24.73
CA GLY A 551 -14.69 -52.15 25.57
C GLY A 551 -15.40 -53.29 26.29
N ASN A 552 -14.67 -54.07 27.06
CA ASN A 552 -15.17 -55.26 27.75
C ASN A 552 -15.89 -54.92 29.05
N ILE A 553 -16.78 -55.79 29.54
CA ILE A 553 -17.53 -55.52 30.79
C ILE A 553 -16.53 -55.34 31.96
N SER A 554 -16.68 -54.25 32.72
CA SER A 554 -15.77 -53.81 33.80
C SER A 554 -14.43 -53.20 33.35
N GLU A 555 -14.16 -53.09 32.05
CA GLU A 555 -13.02 -52.32 31.54
C GLU A 555 -13.28 -50.81 31.74
N ASN A 556 -12.25 -50.05 32.12
CA ASN A 556 -12.37 -48.62 32.38
C ASN A 556 -12.45 -47.83 31.08
N TYR A 557 -13.24 -46.76 31.07
CA TYR A 557 -13.19 -45.71 30.06
C TYR A 557 -12.93 -44.34 30.70
N THR A 558 -12.25 -43.49 29.94
CA THR A 558 -12.03 -42.07 30.25
C THR A 558 -12.41 -41.26 29.02
N THR A 559 -13.13 -40.16 29.23
CA THR A 559 -13.47 -39.16 28.21
C THR A 559 -12.82 -37.83 28.58
N THR A 560 -12.69 -36.92 27.61
CA THR A 560 -12.24 -35.55 27.85
C THR A 560 -13.18 -34.56 27.16
N ALA A 561 -13.20 -33.32 27.64
CA ALA A 561 -13.88 -32.25 26.94
C ALA A 561 -13.12 -31.90 25.65
N LYS A 562 -13.84 -31.66 24.56
CA LYS A 562 -13.28 -31.06 23.34
C LYS A 562 -13.14 -29.55 23.52
N THR A 563 -12.13 -28.96 22.89
CA THR A 563 -12.17 -27.54 22.50
C THR A 563 -13.17 -27.40 21.36
N ILE A 564 -14.06 -26.40 21.43
CA ILE A 564 -15.08 -26.12 20.42
C ILE A 564 -15.06 -24.61 20.17
N ASP A 565 -14.81 -24.21 18.92
CA ASP A 565 -14.60 -22.79 18.59
C ASP A 565 -15.86 -21.95 18.88
N GLY A 566 -15.69 -20.92 19.71
CA GLY A 566 -16.78 -20.06 20.16
C GLY A 566 -17.69 -20.66 21.25
N TYR A 567 -17.23 -21.69 21.98
CA TYR A 567 -17.94 -22.27 23.12
C TYR A 567 -17.02 -22.63 24.30
N SER A 568 -17.16 -21.94 25.42
CA SER A 568 -16.49 -22.26 26.69
C SER A 568 -17.16 -23.43 27.42
N LEU A 569 -16.35 -24.41 27.86
CA LEU A 569 -16.83 -25.54 28.66
C LEU A 569 -17.44 -25.05 29.98
N THR A 570 -18.67 -25.49 30.27
CA THR A 570 -19.44 -25.09 31.46
C THR A 570 -19.54 -26.23 32.48
N THR A 571 -19.71 -27.47 32.01
CA THR A 571 -19.89 -28.63 32.89
C THR A 571 -19.17 -29.87 32.35
N THR A 572 -18.22 -30.39 33.15
CA THR A 572 -17.70 -31.76 33.02
C THR A 572 -18.63 -32.73 33.73
N PRO A 573 -19.14 -33.78 33.07
CA PRO A 573 -20.05 -34.75 33.69
C PRO A 573 -19.32 -35.67 34.67
N ALA A 574 -19.97 -36.04 35.77
CA ALA A 574 -19.37 -36.88 36.81
C ALA A 574 -18.99 -38.29 36.33
N ASN A 575 -19.67 -38.82 35.30
CA ASN A 575 -19.36 -40.11 34.66
C ASN A 575 -18.38 -39.98 33.47
N ALA A 576 -17.62 -38.88 33.38
CA ALA A 576 -16.54 -38.73 32.40
C ALA A 576 -15.46 -39.84 32.52
N ASN A 577 -15.36 -40.47 33.68
CA ASN A 577 -14.66 -41.73 33.92
C ASN A 577 -15.66 -42.77 34.44
N GLY A 578 -15.53 -44.02 34.02
CA GLY A 578 -16.42 -45.10 34.43
C GLY A 578 -15.97 -46.46 33.90
N THR A 579 -16.84 -47.46 33.96
CA THR A 579 -16.60 -48.79 33.38
C THR A 579 -17.69 -49.18 32.39
N PHE A 580 -17.31 -49.89 31.33
CA PHE A 580 -18.26 -50.46 30.38
C PHE A 580 -19.17 -51.48 31.08
N SER A 581 -20.46 -51.48 30.74
CA SER A 581 -21.47 -52.31 31.39
C SER A 581 -22.43 -52.94 30.39
N THR A 582 -23.29 -53.84 30.85
CA THR A 582 -24.38 -54.42 30.04
C THR A 582 -25.52 -53.45 29.75
N ASN A 583 -25.56 -52.28 30.43
CA ASN A 583 -26.46 -51.17 30.12
C ASN A 583 -25.73 -50.13 29.25
N PRO A 584 -26.40 -49.49 28.27
CA PRO A 584 -25.83 -48.36 27.54
C PRO A 584 -25.64 -47.17 28.49
N GLN A 585 -24.59 -46.38 28.26
CA GLN A 585 -24.26 -45.22 29.08
C GLN A 585 -24.04 -43.98 28.21
N THR A 586 -24.34 -42.81 28.76
CA THR A 586 -24.15 -41.53 28.07
C THR A 586 -23.37 -40.57 28.93
N VAL A 587 -22.30 -40.02 28.38
CA VAL A 587 -21.47 -38.95 28.95
C VAL A 587 -21.83 -37.67 28.19
N THR A 588 -21.99 -36.53 28.85
CA THR A 588 -22.41 -35.29 28.18
C THR A 588 -21.70 -34.08 28.75
N TYR A 589 -20.91 -33.42 27.90
CA TYR A 589 -20.25 -32.16 28.20
C TYR A 589 -21.14 -31.00 27.77
N THR A 590 -21.37 -30.05 28.68
CA THR A 590 -22.20 -28.86 28.43
C THR A 590 -21.32 -27.62 28.32
N TYR A 591 -21.58 -26.79 27.32
CA TYR A 591 -20.83 -25.58 27.02
C TYR A 591 -21.74 -24.35 26.94
N THR A 592 -21.19 -23.17 27.22
CA THR A 592 -21.85 -21.88 27.02
C THR A 592 -21.23 -21.25 25.77
N LYS A 593 -22.05 -20.70 24.89
CA LYS A 593 -21.54 -20.00 23.70
C LYS A 593 -20.76 -18.76 24.13
N ASP A 594 -19.57 -18.56 23.58
CA ASP A 594 -18.75 -17.41 23.89
C ASP A 594 -19.44 -16.11 23.41
N PRO A 595 -19.38 -15.03 24.20
CA PRO A 595 -19.97 -13.76 23.82
C PRO A 595 -19.24 -13.19 22.60
N ILE A 596 -20.00 -12.71 21.61
CA ILE A 596 -19.48 -11.96 20.48
C ILE A 596 -19.65 -10.46 20.71
N ALA A 597 -18.70 -9.66 20.21
CA ALA A 597 -18.83 -8.22 20.23
C ALA A 597 -19.98 -7.77 19.31
N GLN A 598 -20.72 -6.76 19.73
CA GLN A 598 -21.66 -6.06 18.88
C GLN A 598 -20.94 -4.96 18.08
N PRO A 599 -21.42 -4.64 16.87
CA PRO A 599 -20.85 -3.56 16.09
C PRO A 599 -21.06 -2.20 16.77
N VAL A 600 -20.12 -1.28 16.52
CA VAL A 600 -20.21 0.12 16.93
C VAL A 600 -20.71 0.94 15.75
N THR A 601 -21.84 1.63 15.90
CA THR A 601 -22.42 2.48 14.85
C THR A 601 -22.02 3.93 15.06
N VAL A 602 -21.45 4.56 14.03
CA VAL A 602 -21.06 5.98 14.03
C VAL A 602 -22.03 6.75 13.15
N ASN A 603 -22.72 7.73 13.71
CA ASN A 603 -23.66 8.59 12.98
C ASN A 603 -23.14 10.03 12.89
N TYR A 604 -23.47 10.67 11.78
CA TYR A 604 -23.16 12.07 11.50
C TYR A 604 -24.49 12.81 11.33
N ILE A 605 -24.90 13.58 12.34
CA ILE A 605 -26.24 14.17 12.46
C ILE A 605 -26.18 15.69 12.64
N ASP A 606 -27.22 16.39 12.19
CA ASP A 606 -27.41 17.80 12.51
C ASP A 606 -27.98 18.01 13.93
N THR A 607 -28.13 19.27 14.35
CA THR A 607 -28.71 19.66 15.64
C THR A 607 -30.17 19.23 15.85
N ASP A 608 -30.89 18.93 14.77
CA ASP A 608 -32.28 18.44 14.81
C ASP A 608 -32.33 16.89 14.82
N GLY A 609 -31.17 16.23 14.84
CA GLY A 609 -31.02 14.77 14.92
C GLY A 609 -31.13 14.04 13.58
N LYS A 610 -31.17 14.77 12.46
CA LYS A 610 -31.27 14.19 11.12
C LYS A 610 -29.88 13.82 10.59
N THR A 611 -29.77 12.64 9.97
CA THR A 611 -28.54 12.17 9.31
C THR A 611 -28.16 13.09 8.14
N ILE A 612 -26.91 13.56 8.16
CA ILE A 612 -26.35 14.48 7.13
C ILE A 612 -25.17 13.88 6.35
N ALA A 613 -24.56 12.78 6.82
CA ALA A 613 -23.60 11.97 6.06
C ALA A 613 -23.79 10.47 6.39
N PRO A 614 -23.37 9.54 5.51
CA PRO A 614 -23.56 8.11 5.72
C PRO A 614 -22.94 7.62 7.04
N SER A 615 -23.73 6.91 7.82
CA SER A 615 -23.30 6.24 9.06
C SER A 615 -22.33 5.11 8.77
N GLU A 616 -21.40 4.87 9.69
CA GLU A 616 -20.39 3.82 9.61
C GLU A 616 -20.64 2.74 10.65
N THR A 617 -20.10 1.54 10.40
CA THR A 617 -20.21 0.39 11.29
C THR A 617 -18.81 -0.19 11.47
N LEU A 618 -18.32 -0.19 12.71
CA LEU A 618 -17.06 -0.82 13.09
C LEU A 618 -17.32 -2.19 13.70
N THR A 619 -16.43 -3.14 13.44
CA THR A 619 -16.42 -4.48 14.03
C THR A 619 -15.01 -4.79 14.55
N GLY A 620 -14.94 -5.57 15.63
CA GLY A 620 -13.72 -5.97 16.31
C GLY A 620 -14.02 -6.93 17.46
N ASN A 621 -13.00 -7.36 18.18
CA ASN A 621 -13.13 -8.34 19.26
C ASN A 621 -13.49 -7.69 20.61
N ILE A 622 -14.12 -8.41 21.53
CA ILE A 622 -14.48 -7.85 22.85
C ILE A 622 -13.20 -7.38 23.58
N SER A 623 -13.24 -6.16 24.13
CA SER A 623 -12.09 -5.45 24.74
C SER A 623 -11.03 -4.93 23.75
N GLU A 624 -11.18 -5.13 22.44
CA GLU A 624 -10.34 -4.47 21.44
C GLU A 624 -10.70 -2.98 21.37
N ASN A 625 -9.70 -2.11 21.22
CA ASN A 625 -9.88 -0.66 21.22
C ASN A 625 -10.37 -0.17 19.86
N TYR A 626 -11.40 0.67 19.84
CA TYR A 626 -11.80 1.45 18.68
C TYR A 626 -11.47 2.94 18.89
N THR A 627 -11.35 3.67 17.78
CA THR A 627 -11.29 5.14 17.78
C THR A 627 -11.98 5.66 16.53
N THR A 628 -12.81 6.69 16.71
CA THR A 628 -13.53 7.39 15.65
C THR A 628 -13.07 8.84 15.57
N THR A 629 -13.27 9.46 14.42
CA THR A 629 -12.99 10.87 14.14
C THR A 629 -14.22 11.53 13.53
N ALA A 630 -14.35 12.84 13.70
CA ALA A 630 -15.36 13.60 13.00
C ALA A 630 -15.01 13.69 11.51
N LYS A 631 -16.00 13.54 10.62
CA LYS A 631 -15.87 13.86 9.20
C LYS A 631 -15.96 15.37 8.99
N THR A 632 -15.26 15.88 7.97
CA THR A 632 -15.63 17.13 7.31
C THR A 632 -16.93 16.90 6.52
N ILE A 633 -17.90 17.80 6.63
CA ILE A 633 -19.20 17.70 5.95
C ILE A 633 -19.54 19.07 5.38
N ASP A 634 -19.65 19.16 4.05
CA ASP A 634 -19.82 20.45 3.37
C ASP A 634 -21.11 21.16 3.79
N GLY A 635 -20.99 22.46 4.06
CA GLY A 635 -22.08 23.28 4.58
C GLY A 635 -22.41 23.06 6.06
N TYR A 636 -21.63 22.28 6.82
CA TYR A 636 -21.81 22.06 8.26
C TYR A 636 -20.51 22.28 9.05
N SER A 637 -20.63 22.62 10.33
CA SER A 637 -19.53 22.70 11.30
C SER A 637 -19.80 21.75 12.46
N LEU A 638 -18.78 21.01 12.88
CA LEU A 638 -18.88 20.14 14.06
C LEU A 638 -19.14 20.98 15.31
N THR A 639 -20.15 20.59 16.10
CA THR A 639 -20.46 21.22 17.40
C THR A 639 -20.12 20.33 18.58
N THR A 640 -20.33 19.01 18.45
CA THR A 640 -20.16 18.05 19.55
C THR A 640 -19.40 16.82 19.09
N THR A 641 -18.22 16.63 19.67
CA THR A 641 -17.51 15.34 19.68
C THR A 641 -18.07 14.49 20.83
N PRO A 642 -18.62 13.29 20.57
CA PRO A 642 -19.18 12.44 21.61
C PRO A 642 -18.07 11.82 22.49
N ALA A 643 -18.33 11.69 23.80
CA ALA A 643 -17.33 11.22 24.76
C ALA A 643 -16.91 9.75 24.53
N ASN A 644 -17.78 8.93 23.94
CA ASN A 644 -17.50 7.54 23.56
C ASN A 644 -16.89 7.39 22.16
N ALA A 645 -16.37 8.46 21.55
CA ALA A 645 -15.61 8.42 20.29
C ALA A 645 -14.36 7.52 20.36
N LYS A 646 -13.88 7.23 21.57
CA LYS A 646 -12.90 6.16 21.84
C LYS A 646 -13.47 5.25 22.92
N GLY A 647 -13.14 3.97 22.83
CA GLY A 647 -13.62 2.95 23.76
C GLY A 647 -13.16 1.57 23.33
N THR A 648 -13.75 0.54 23.92
CA THR A 648 -13.56 -0.85 23.50
C THR A 648 -14.87 -1.45 23.00
N PHE A 649 -14.80 -2.37 22.04
CA PHE A 649 -15.96 -3.16 21.62
C PHE A 649 -16.51 -3.99 22.80
N SER A 650 -17.84 -4.06 22.90
CA SER A 650 -18.53 -4.73 24.00
C SER A 650 -19.61 -5.70 23.51
N THR A 651 -20.25 -6.44 24.43
CA THR A 651 -21.42 -7.30 24.14
C THR A 651 -22.70 -6.52 23.88
N GLU A 652 -22.71 -5.22 24.21
CA GLU A 652 -23.83 -4.31 23.96
C GLU A 652 -23.54 -3.42 22.73
N PRO A 653 -24.55 -3.10 21.90
CA PRO A 653 -24.38 -2.23 20.74
C PRO A 653 -24.07 -0.79 21.19
N GLN A 654 -23.00 -0.22 20.65
CA GLN A 654 -22.53 1.13 21.01
C GLN A 654 -22.83 2.11 19.87
N ILE A 655 -23.43 3.26 20.20
CA ILE A 655 -23.78 4.30 19.22
C ILE A 655 -22.96 5.57 19.51
N ILE A 656 -22.32 6.12 18.49
CA ILE A 656 -21.45 7.30 18.53
C ILE A 656 -22.06 8.36 17.61
N ASN A 657 -22.55 9.47 18.17
CA ASN A 657 -23.19 10.54 17.39
C ASN A 657 -22.30 11.78 17.36
N TYR A 658 -21.75 12.11 16.19
CA TYR A 658 -21.14 13.42 15.94
C TYR A 658 -22.22 14.41 15.52
N ILE A 659 -22.34 15.53 16.25
CA ILE A 659 -23.42 16.52 16.06
C ILE A 659 -22.85 17.77 15.39
N TYR A 660 -23.48 18.23 14.34
CA TYR A 660 -23.07 19.37 13.53
C TYR A 660 -24.17 20.44 13.45
N ALA A 661 -23.78 21.71 13.31
CA ALA A 661 -24.68 22.80 12.96
C ALA A 661 -24.48 23.17 11.49
N LYS A 662 -25.55 23.53 10.78
CA LYS A 662 -25.44 24.04 9.41
C LYS A 662 -24.75 25.41 9.41
N ASN A 663 -23.79 25.60 8.51
CA ASN A 663 -23.09 26.86 8.31
C ASN A 663 -24.04 27.92 7.75
N ALA A 664 -23.85 29.18 8.17
CA ALA A 664 -24.58 30.30 7.60
C ALA A 664 -24.11 30.57 6.17
N GLU A 665 -25.05 30.59 5.22
CA GLU A 665 -24.76 30.88 3.81
C GLU A 665 -24.60 32.40 3.61
N THR A 666 -23.39 32.82 3.23
CA THR A 666 -23.07 34.22 2.95
C THR A 666 -23.75 34.70 1.67
N ALA A 667 -24.43 35.84 1.73
CA ALA A 667 -25.09 36.41 0.56
C ALA A 667 -24.11 37.16 -0.37
N GLN A 668 -24.52 37.42 -1.60
CA GLN A 668 -23.78 38.30 -2.49
C GLN A 668 -23.86 39.77 -1.99
N PRO A 669 -22.76 40.54 -2.08
CA PRO A 669 -22.72 41.90 -1.54
C PRO A 669 -23.65 42.85 -2.29
N ILE A 670 -24.28 43.76 -1.54
CA ILE A 670 -25.22 44.75 -2.06
C ILE A 670 -24.47 46.04 -2.37
N THR A 671 -24.53 46.50 -3.62
CA THR A 671 -23.89 47.76 -4.04
C THR A 671 -24.89 48.92 -4.01
N VAL A 672 -24.57 49.96 -3.23
CA VAL A 672 -25.34 51.21 -3.16
C VAL A 672 -24.67 52.27 -4.04
N ASN A 673 -25.44 52.84 -4.96
CA ASN A 673 -24.97 53.80 -5.96
C ASN A 673 -25.69 55.15 -5.84
N TYR A 674 -24.93 56.22 -6.13
CA TYR A 674 -25.40 57.59 -6.12
C TYR A 674 -25.15 58.19 -7.52
N ARG A 675 -26.22 58.45 -8.28
CA ARG A 675 -26.15 58.87 -9.69
C ARG A 675 -26.98 60.11 -9.97
N ASN A 676 -26.58 60.90 -10.97
CA ASN A 676 -27.42 62.00 -11.47
C ASN A 676 -28.46 61.50 -12.48
N SER A 677 -29.32 62.39 -12.98
CA SER A 677 -30.33 62.11 -14.01
C SER A 677 -29.78 61.69 -15.39
N THR A 678 -28.46 61.79 -15.66
CA THR A 678 -27.82 61.22 -16.85
C THR A 678 -27.12 59.88 -16.58
N GLY A 679 -27.30 59.31 -15.39
CA GLY A 679 -26.70 58.04 -14.98
C GLY A 679 -25.24 58.12 -14.54
N GLN A 680 -24.61 59.31 -14.60
CA GLN A 680 -23.24 59.52 -14.14
C GLN A 680 -23.16 59.35 -12.60
N LYS A 681 -22.11 58.67 -12.15
CA LYS A 681 -21.81 58.48 -10.72
C LYS A 681 -21.31 59.79 -10.10
N ILE A 682 -21.95 60.24 -9.02
CA ILE A 682 -21.67 61.53 -8.36
C ILE A 682 -21.15 61.40 -6.92
N ALA A 683 -21.13 60.20 -6.36
CA ALA A 683 -20.41 59.89 -5.12
C ALA A 683 -19.84 58.46 -5.14
N LYS A 684 -18.91 58.15 -4.23
CA LYS A 684 -18.37 56.80 -4.05
C LYS A 684 -19.52 55.83 -3.68
N SER A 685 -19.51 54.64 -4.28
CA SER A 685 -20.46 53.58 -3.93
C SER A 685 -20.17 53.03 -2.54
N GLU A 686 -21.20 52.58 -1.85
CA GLU A 686 -21.08 51.83 -0.59
C GLU A 686 -21.45 50.37 -0.85
N VAL A 687 -20.92 49.47 -0.02
CA VAL A 687 -21.14 48.02 -0.14
C VAL A 687 -21.61 47.51 1.22
N LEU A 688 -22.69 46.73 1.22
CA LEU A 688 -23.19 46.03 2.40
C LEU A 688 -22.97 44.52 2.22
N THR A 689 -22.59 43.84 3.29
CA THR A 689 -22.44 42.39 3.39
C THR A 689 -23.29 41.85 4.54
N GLY A 690 -23.75 40.60 4.42
CA GLY A 690 -24.63 39.93 5.37
C GLY A 690 -24.94 38.49 4.94
N ASN A 691 -25.65 37.76 5.78
CA ASN A 691 -26.07 36.38 5.50
C ASN A 691 -27.41 36.35 4.76
N ILE A 692 -27.68 35.28 4.01
CA ILE A 692 -28.93 35.16 3.23
C ILE A 692 -30.15 35.25 4.16
N GLY A 693 -31.09 36.12 3.82
CA GLY A 693 -32.30 36.38 4.62
C GLY A 693 -32.17 37.46 5.70
N GLU A 694 -30.95 37.93 6.03
CA GLU A 694 -30.79 39.10 6.90
C GLU A 694 -31.37 40.35 6.24
N SER A 695 -31.93 41.26 7.06
CA SER A 695 -32.56 42.49 6.56
C SER A 695 -31.58 43.64 6.45
N TYR A 696 -31.61 44.35 5.32
CA TYR A 696 -30.81 45.56 5.09
C TYR A 696 -31.68 46.81 4.95
N SER A 697 -31.10 47.96 5.30
CA SER A 697 -31.66 49.29 5.02
C SER A 697 -30.54 50.23 4.61
N THR A 698 -30.78 50.99 3.55
CA THR A 698 -29.91 52.07 3.08
C THR A 698 -30.59 53.43 3.33
N GLN A 699 -29.87 54.53 3.10
CA GLN A 699 -30.40 55.90 3.18
C GLN A 699 -29.82 56.75 2.04
N PRO A 700 -30.52 57.82 1.59
CA PRO A 700 -29.94 58.79 0.68
C PRO A 700 -28.81 59.59 1.36
N LYS A 701 -27.94 60.19 0.56
CA LYS A 701 -26.74 60.89 1.01
C LYS A 701 -26.79 62.35 0.59
N THR A 702 -26.37 63.27 1.45
CA THR A 702 -26.22 64.69 1.08
C THR A 702 -25.01 64.83 0.16
N ILE A 703 -25.22 65.35 -1.05
CA ILE A 703 -24.18 65.53 -2.07
C ILE A 703 -24.16 67.00 -2.48
N ALA A 704 -23.01 67.67 -2.28
CA ALA A 704 -22.89 69.11 -2.53
C ALA A 704 -23.18 69.44 -4.01
N GLY A 705 -23.98 70.48 -4.26
CA GLY A 705 -24.41 70.88 -5.59
C GLY A 705 -25.53 70.02 -6.21
N TYR A 706 -26.07 69.03 -5.50
CA TYR A 706 -27.15 68.17 -5.99
C TYR A 706 -28.30 68.05 -4.98
N THR A 707 -29.54 67.98 -5.49
CA THR A 707 -30.72 67.60 -4.70
C THR A 707 -31.13 66.16 -5.04
N LEU A 708 -31.59 65.41 -4.03
CA LEU A 708 -32.18 64.08 -4.24
C LEU A 708 -33.46 64.19 -5.07
N THR A 709 -33.69 63.24 -5.97
CA THR A 709 -34.91 63.15 -6.78
C THR A 709 -35.59 61.78 -6.75
N THR A 710 -34.86 60.67 -6.55
CA THR A 710 -35.49 59.34 -6.40
C THR A 710 -34.82 58.50 -5.32
N ILE A 711 -35.65 58.00 -4.39
CA ILE A 711 -35.34 56.88 -3.49
C ILE A 711 -35.80 55.60 -4.20
N PRO A 712 -34.95 54.59 -4.38
CA PRO A 712 -35.33 53.35 -5.06
C PRO A 712 -36.22 52.47 -4.17
N PRO A 713 -37.14 51.66 -4.74
CA PRO A 713 -38.05 50.82 -3.96
C PRO A 713 -37.33 49.72 -3.17
N ASN A 714 -36.15 49.28 -3.62
CA ASN A 714 -35.29 48.32 -2.91
C ASN A 714 -34.29 48.98 -1.94
N ALA A 715 -34.53 50.22 -1.49
CA ALA A 715 -33.76 50.88 -0.45
C ALA A 715 -33.73 50.09 0.89
N LYS A 716 -34.71 49.19 1.09
CA LYS A 716 -34.75 48.16 2.12
C LYS A 716 -35.07 46.82 1.48
N GLY A 717 -34.65 45.72 2.10
CA GLY A 717 -34.92 44.36 1.63
C GLY A 717 -34.20 43.33 2.49
N THR A 718 -34.06 42.11 1.97
CA THR A 718 -33.19 41.07 2.54
C THR A 718 -32.06 40.71 1.60
N PHE A 719 -30.91 40.35 2.16
CA PHE A 719 -29.76 39.80 1.43
C PHE A 719 -30.13 38.48 0.71
N THR A 720 -29.61 38.28 -0.51
CA THR A 720 -29.94 37.11 -1.37
C THR A 720 -28.71 36.46 -2.01
N THR A 721 -28.88 35.24 -2.52
CA THR A 721 -27.90 34.55 -3.39
C THR A 721 -27.54 35.36 -4.63
N ASN A 722 -28.48 36.14 -5.17
CA ASN A 722 -28.24 37.06 -6.29
C ASN A 722 -27.69 38.40 -5.79
N ALA A 723 -26.72 38.97 -6.53
CA ALA A 723 -26.18 40.30 -6.24
C ALA A 723 -27.26 41.39 -6.45
N GLN A 724 -27.41 42.28 -5.46
CA GLN A 724 -28.42 43.34 -5.47
C GLN A 724 -27.77 44.72 -5.65
N THR A 725 -28.45 45.62 -6.36
CA THR A 725 -28.01 47.02 -6.54
C THR A 725 -29.10 47.99 -6.14
N VAL A 726 -28.76 48.93 -5.25
CA VAL A 726 -29.63 50.03 -4.80
C VAL A 726 -29.11 51.32 -5.42
N THR A 727 -29.94 52.10 -6.12
CA THR A 727 -29.48 53.35 -6.78
C THR A 727 -30.35 54.54 -6.42
N TYR A 728 -29.75 55.53 -5.78
CA TYR A 728 -30.36 56.83 -5.50
C TYR A 728 -30.07 57.82 -6.63
N MET A 729 -31.11 58.54 -7.08
CA MET A 729 -31.02 59.51 -8.19
C MET A 729 -31.08 60.95 -7.67
N TYR A 730 -30.31 61.83 -8.30
CA TYR A 730 -30.17 63.24 -7.93
C TYR A 730 -30.16 64.16 -9.17
N THR A 731 -30.40 65.45 -8.97
CA THR A 731 -30.38 66.50 -10.01
C THR A 731 -29.54 67.70 -9.52
N PRO A 732 -28.73 68.36 -10.39
CA PRO A 732 -27.94 69.51 -10.00
C PRO A 732 -28.78 70.68 -9.48
N ILE A 733 -28.26 71.42 -8.50
CA ILE A 733 -28.85 72.67 -8.02
C ILE A 733 -28.39 73.80 -8.93
N ALA A 734 -29.32 74.43 -9.64
CA ALA A 734 -29.03 75.60 -10.48
C ALA A 734 -28.90 76.87 -9.61
N ILE A 735 -27.70 77.43 -9.53
CA ILE A 735 -27.40 78.66 -8.80
C ILE A 735 -27.44 79.86 -9.77
N SER A 736 -28.35 80.81 -9.58
CA SER A 736 -28.29 82.11 -10.23
C SER A 736 -27.26 82.98 -9.51
N ALA A 737 -26.42 83.71 -10.25
CA ALA A 737 -25.52 84.68 -9.63
C ALA A 737 -26.31 85.88 -9.09
N LEU A 738 -25.71 86.62 -8.17
CA LEU A 738 -26.16 87.98 -7.88
C LEU A 738 -25.66 88.94 -8.99
N PRO A 739 -26.40 90.00 -9.31
CA PRO A 739 -26.02 90.91 -10.39
C PRO A 739 -24.74 91.70 -10.08
N VAL A 740 -24.05 92.09 -11.14
CA VAL A 740 -22.85 92.94 -11.09
C VAL A 740 -23.27 94.36 -11.43
N THR A 741 -22.92 95.33 -10.59
CA THR A 741 -23.32 96.74 -10.76
C THR A 741 -22.11 97.58 -11.16
N VAL A 742 -22.25 98.38 -12.21
CA VAL A 742 -21.20 99.21 -12.80
C VAL A 742 -21.54 100.67 -12.57
N ASN A 743 -20.76 101.34 -11.73
CA ASN A 743 -21.04 102.71 -11.28
C ASN A 743 -20.11 103.72 -11.98
N TYR A 744 -20.65 104.91 -12.30
CA TYR A 744 -19.87 106.01 -12.86
C TYR A 744 -19.87 107.18 -11.89
N LEU A 745 -18.76 107.36 -11.16
CA LEU A 745 -18.64 108.22 -9.99
C LEU A 745 -17.64 109.37 -10.21
N ASP A 746 -17.82 110.50 -9.51
CA ASP A 746 -16.81 111.55 -9.40
C ASP A 746 -15.74 111.24 -8.33
N GLU A 747 -14.72 112.10 -8.24
CA GLU A 747 -13.65 112.01 -7.22
C GLU A 747 -14.13 112.02 -5.76
N ASN A 748 -15.39 112.40 -5.50
CA ASN A 748 -16.01 112.43 -4.17
C ASN A 748 -16.96 111.23 -3.94
N GLY A 749 -17.03 110.29 -4.89
CA GLY A 749 -17.92 109.13 -4.86
C GLY A 749 -19.37 109.43 -5.27
N LYS A 750 -19.65 110.60 -5.86
CA LYS A 750 -21.01 110.94 -6.32
C LYS A 750 -21.27 110.35 -7.71
N GLU A 751 -22.40 109.67 -7.90
CA GLU A 751 -22.86 109.23 -9.22
C GLU A 751 -23.06 110.41 -10.19
N ILE A 752 -22.53 110.28 -11.40
CA ILE A 752 -22.56 111.31 -12.47
C ILE A 752 -23.17 110.81 -13.79
N ALA A 753 -23.41 109.51 -13.93
CA ALA A 753 -24.22 108.92 -15.00
C ALA A 753 -24.78 107.57 -14.53
N ASP A 754 -25.98 107.22 -15.01
CA ASP A 754 -26.73 106.05 -14.54
C ASP A 754 -25.89 104.76 -14.56
N SER A 755 -25.87 104.08 -13.42
CA SER A 755 -25.19 102.81 -13.21
C SER A 755 -25.83 101.65 -13.98
N VAL A 756 -25.03 100.70 -14.45
CA VAL A 756 -25.46 99.58 -15.31
C VAL A 756 -25.45 98.26 -14.53
N VAL A 757 -26.54 97.49 -14.64
CA VAL A 757 -26.69 96.19 -13.96
C VAL A 757 -26.54 95.05 -14.97
N LEU A 758 -25.53 94.20 -14.76
CA LEU A 758 -25.31 92.97 -15.52
C LEU A 758 -25.85 91.75 -14.76
N ASN A 759 -26.37 90.77 -15.50
CA ASN A 759 -26.91 89.52 -14.96
C ASN A 759 -26.31 88.32 -15.70
N GLY A 760 -26.08 87.21 -14.99
CA GLY A 760 -25.48 85.99 -15.53
C GLY A 760 -25.52 84.83 -14.54
N ARG A 761 -24.82 83.74 -14.84
CA ARG A 761 -24.67 82.54 -13.98
C ARG A 761 -23.30 82.52 -13.33
N VAL A 762 -23.19 81.90 -12.16
CA VAL A 762 -21.92 81.81 -11.43
C VAL A 762 -20.85 81.13 -12.31
N GLY A 763 -19.75 81.84 -12.57
CA GLY A 763 -18.67 81.40 -13.46
C GLY A 763 -18.76 81.87 -14.93
N GLU A 764 -19.87 82.48 -15.36
CA GLU A 764 -19.92 83.17 -16.66
C GLU A 764 -19.08 84.46 -16.61
N ALA A 765 -18.41 84.81 -17.71
CA ALA A 765 -17.53 85.97 -17.79
C ALA A 765 -18.29 87.26 -18.15
N TYR A 766 -17.81 88.39 -17.64
CA TYR A 766 -18.26 89.74 -18.02
C TYR A 766 -17.08 90.67 -18.34
N ASN A 767 -17.36 91.70 -19.12
CA ASN A 767 -16.43 92.80 -19.45
C ASN A 767 -17.22 94.11 -19.47
N THR A 768 -16.68 95.16 -18.86
CA THR A 768 -17.27 96.50 -18.77
C THR A 768 -16.37 97.55 -19.40
N LEU A 769 -16.97 98.60 -19.97
CA LEU A 769 -16.27 99.72 -20.58
C LEU A 769 -16.62 101.03 -19.87
N ALA A 770 -15.67 101.97 -19.88
CA ALA A 770 -15.91 103.33 -19.42
C ALA A 770 -16.89 104.05 -20.36
N LYS A 771 -17.80 104.83 -19.79
CA LYS A 771 -18.77 105.66 -20.50
C LYS A 771 -18.14 107.03 -20.79
N GLU A 772 -18.39 107.63 -21.94
CA GLU A 772 -18.13 109.06 -22.13
C GLU A 772 -19.21 109.87 -21.40
N ILE A 773 -18.80 110.87 -20.62
CA ILE A 773 -19.69 111.67 -19.75
C ILE A 773 -19.34 113.14 -19.94
N ASP A 774 -20.26 113.92 -20.51
CA ASP A 774 -20.01 115.32 -20.83
C ASP A 774 -19.66 116.15 -19.59
N GLY A 775 -18.68 117.05 -19.73
CA GLY A 775 -18.13 117.84 -18.63
C GLY A 775 -17.24 117.07 -17.65
N TYR A 776 -16.91 115.80 -17.88
CA TYR A 776 -15.99 115.00 -17.05
C TYR A 776 -14.89 114.31 -17.88
N THR A 777 -13.82 113.87 -17.21
CA THR A 777 -12.71 113.08 -17.78
C THR A 777 -12.48 111.85 -16.90
N LEU A 778 -12.40 110.65 -17.48
CA LEU A 778 -12.07 109.43 -16.72
C LEU A 778 -10.65 109.54 -16.14
N ILE A 779 -10.48 109.21 -14.86
CA ILE A 779 -9.16 109.20 -14.18
C ILE A 779 -8.79 107.84 -13.56
N LYS A 780 -9.75 106.93 -13.36
CA LYS A 780 -9.48 105.58 -12.85
C LYS A 780 -10.43 104.56 -13.47
N THR A 781 -9.85 103.58 -14.17
CA THR A 781 -10.51 102.32 -14.52
C THR A 781 -10.39 101.35 -13.34
N PRO A 782 -11.47 100.66 -12.93
CA PRO A 782 -11.42 99.66 -11.88
C PRO A 782 -10.74 98.36 -12.36
N THR A 783 -10.01 97.69 -11.47
CA THR A 783 -9.24 96.47 -11.80
C THR A 783 -10.11 95.25 -12.05
N ASN A 784 -11.37 95.25 -11.59
CA ASN A 784 -12.37 94.21 -11.80
C ASN A 784 -13.36 94.52 -12.95
N ALA A 785 -12.98 95.42 -13.88
CA ALA A 785 -13.74 95.71 -15.11
C ALA A 785 -13.90 94.48 -16.02
N ASN A 786 -13.06 93.46 -15.85
CA ASN A 786 -13.24 92.12 -16.41
C ASN A 786 -13.27 91.13 -15.24
N GLY A 787 -14.13 90.12 -15.32
CA GLY A 787 -14.30 89.14 -14.24
C GLY A 787 -15.30 88.05 -14.58
N VAL A 788 -15.70 87.30 -13.55
CA VAL A 788 -16.79 86.30 -13.63
C VAL A 788 -17.85 86.59 -12.58
N PHE A 789 -19.11 86.35 -12.95
CA PHE A 789 -20.25 86.42 -12.04
C PHE A 789 -20.06 85.47 -10.86
N SER A 790 -20.39 85.92 -9.65
CA SER A 790 -20.17 85.17 -8.41
C SER A 790 -21.45 84.99 -7.59
N ALA A 791 -21.38 84.20 -6.51
CA ALA A 791 -22.47 84.09 -5.54
C ALA A 791 -22.63 85.36 -4.67
N GLU A 792 -21.60 86.21 -4.63
CA GLU A 792 -21.60 87.53 -3.99
C GLU A 792 -21.83 88.63 -5.03
N ALA A 793 -22.52 89.71 -4.61
CA ALA A 793 -22.75 90.87 -5.47
C ALA A 793 -21.44 91.67 -5.66
N GLN A 794 -21.16 92.09 -6.89
CA GLN A 794 -19.91 92.77 -7.25
C GLN A 794 -20.18 94.21 -7.73
N SER A 795 -19.31 95.14 -7.34
CA SER A 795 -19.36 96.57 -7.75
C SER A 795 -18.13 96.92 -8.61
N ILE A 796 -18.34 97.71 -9.66
CA ILE A 796 -17.30 98.10 -10.63
C ILE A 796 -17.35 99.62 -10.81
N ASP A 797 -16.46 100.33 -10.11
CA ASP A 797 -16.55 101.79 -9.98
C ASP A 797 -15.55 102.50 -10.90
N TYR A 798 -16.04 103.15 -11.96
CA TYR A 798 -15.24 104.04 -12.81
C TYR A 798 -15.24 105.45 -12.23
N ILE A 799 -14.05 106.01 -11.97
CA ILE A 799 -13.90 107.32 -11.31
C ILE A 799 -13.47 108.40 -12.30
N TYR A 800 -14.15 109.53 -12.27
CA TYR A 800 -14.00 110.66 -13.18
C TYR A 800 -13.72 111.97 -12.43
N ARG A 801 -12.97 112.87 -13.08
CA ARG A 801 -12.70 114.24 -12.64
C ARG A 801 -13.57 115.22 -13.44
N LYS A 802 -14.13 116.23 -12.78
CA LYS A 802 -14.91 117.27 -13.46
C LYS A 802 -14.00 118.22 -14.25
N ASN A 803 -14.37 118.50 -15.49
CA ASN A 803 -13.62 119.37 -16.38
C ASN A 803 -13.77 120.85 -15.94
N LYS A 804 -12.67 121.60 -15.97
CA LYS A 804 -12.69 123.05 -15.68
C LYS A 804 -13.27 123.80 -16.90
N PRO A 805 -14.08 124.85 -16.71
CA PRO A 805 -14.66 125.60 -17.82
C PRO A 805 -13.56 126.30 -18.63
N VAL A 806 -13.55 126.06 -19.95
CA VAL A 806 -12.61 126.67 -20.90
C VAL A 806 -13.23 127.93 -21.47
N VAL A 807 -12.55 129.07 -21.33
CA VAL A 807 -12.94 130.35 -21.97
C VAL A 807 -12.33 130.40 -23.37
N ILE A 808 -13.16 130.61 -24.39
CA ILE A 808 -12.74 130.62 -25.80
C ILE A 808 -12.44 132.05 -26.26
N VAL A 809 -11.25 132.25 -26.84
CA VAL A 809 -10.89 133.40 -27.71
C VAL A 809 -10.01 132.91 -28.86
N ASN A 810 -10.20 133.48 -30.05
CA ASN A 810 -9.65 133.06 -31.36
C ASN A 810 -9.79 134.27 -32.33
N PRO A 811 -9.15 134.38 -33.52
CA PRO A 811 -8.16 133.54 -34.24
C PRO A 811 -6.84 134.39 -34.45
N PRO A 812 -6.08 134.50 -35.59
CA PRO A 812 -6.04 133.75 -36.86
C PRO A 812 -4.65 133.43 -37.52
N ILE A 813 -4.54 132.23 -38.09
CA ILE A 813 -4.19 131.91 -39.51
C ILE A 813 -3.00 132.65 -40.20
N LYS A 814 -1.92 131.92 -40.60
CA LYS A 814 -1.68 131.47 -42.01
C LYS A 814 -0.49 130.49 -42.24
N ASN A 815 -0.63 129.65 -43.28
CA ASN A 815 0.29 128.61 -43.84
C ASN A 815 1.36 129.21 -44.82
N PRO A 816 2.28 128.48 -45.52
CA PRO A 816 2.50 127.01 -45.79
C PRO A 816 3.98 126.53 -45.53
N ILE A 817 4.66 125.48 -46.07
CA ILE A 817 4.56 124.57 -47.26
C ILE A 817 5.13 123.13 -47.04
N ILE A 818 4.30 122.11 -47.33
CA ILE A 818 4.50 120.79 -48.00
C ILE A 818 5.92 120.22 -48.31
N LYS A 819 6.22 118.97 -47.85
CA LYS A 819 6.57 117.78 -48.69
C LYS A 819 6.58 116.42 -47.92
N ILE A 820 6.81 115.29 -48.62
CA ILE A 820 6.33 113.91 -48.29
C ILE A 820 7.40 112.83 -48.61
N ASP A 821 7.56 111.78 -47.76
CA ASP A 821 7.88 110.35 -48.06
C ASP A 821 8.08 109.52 -46.74
N SER A 822 8.31 108.19 -46.73
CA SER A 822 7.33 107.07 -46.83
C SER A 822 7.85 105.72 -46.22
N SER A 823 6.96 104.81 -45.75
CA SER A 823 7.17 103.35 -45.42
C SER A 823 8.07 102.97 -44.19
N THR A 824 8.17 101.73 -43.61
CA THR A 824 7.61 100.36 -43.91
C THR A 824 7.47 99.41 -42.67
N ASN A 825 6.37 98.64 -42.64
CA ASN A 825 5.98 97.30 -42.08
C ASN A 825 6.78 96.36 -41.09
N VAL A 826 6.07 95.90 -40.03
CA VAL A 826 5.70 94.51 -39.52
C VAL A 826 6.84 93.47 -39.20
N ILE A 827 6.85 92.54 -38.19
CA ILE A 827 5.85 91.59 -37.61
C ILE A 827 6.14 91.12 -36.12
N LYS A 828 5.06 90.90 -35.31
CA LYS A 828 4.76 89.92 -34.19
C LYS A 828 5.81 89.48 -33.13
N GLU A 829 5.53 89.59 -31.80
CA GLU A 829 4.93 88.61 -30.82
C GLU A 829 5.88 87.44 -30.39
N GLU A 830 5.95 86.94 -29.14
CA GLU A 830 5.06 87.05 -27.94
C GLU A 830 5.83 86.99 -26.56
N THR A 831 5.09 86.87 -25.44
CA THR A 831 5.47 86.93 -23.98
C THR A 831 6.53 85.92 -23.46
N SER A 832 7.26 86.01 -22.33
CA SER A 832 7.47 86.96 -21.19
C SER A 832 7.16 86.49 -19.72
N VAL A 833 8.19 85.91 -19.07
CA VAL A 833 8.64 86.07 -17.63
C VAL A 833 7.89 85.41 -16.42
N LEU A 834 8.72 85.02 -15.42
CA LEU A 834 8.53 84.56 -14.01
C LEU A 834 8.07 85.74 -13.05
N PRO A 835 8.09 85.72 -11.67
CA PRO A 835 8.60 84.73 -10.66
C PRO A 835 7.88 84.56 -9.26
N LYS A 836 8.24 83.48 -8.52
CA LYS A 836 8.42 83.34 -7.01
C LYS A 836 7.23 83.62 -6.03
N THR A 837 7.13 83.13 -4.76
CA THR A 837 7.94 82.23 -3.87
C THR A 837 7.12 81.67 -2.67
N GLY A 838 7.47 80.45 -2.18
CA GLY A 838 7.41 80.03 -0.76
C GLY A 838 6.09 79.46 -0.17
N ASP A 839 6.08 78.71 0.94
CA ASP A 839 7.17 77.96 1.62
C ASP A 839 6.62 76.98 2.69
N SER A 840 7.16 75.74 2.80
CA SER A 840 7.16 74.85 4.01
C SER A 840 7.59 73.40 3.70
N ASN A 841 8.36 72.79 4.61
CA ASN A 841 8.91 71.41 4.56
C ASN A 841 8.50 70.67 5.87
N PRO A 842 8.50 69.32 5.99
CA PRO A 842 9.75 68.62 6.39
C PRO A 842 9.95 67.14 5.94
N TYR A 843 11.15 66.87 5.40
CA TYR A 843 12.07 65.73 5.70
C TYR A 843 11.84 64.25 5.25
N ASN A 844 13.01 63.62 5.03
CA ASN A 844 13.38 62.18 4.99
C ASN A 844 13.14 61.34 3.71
N ASP A 845 14.08 60.49 3.26
CA ASP A 845 15.54 60.38 3.57
C ASP A 845 16.31 59.71 2.40
N PHE A 846 17.65 59.65 2.46
CA PHE A 846 18.55 59.25 1.36
C PHE A 846 18.92 57.75 1.30
N LEU A 847 19.54 57.30 0.20
CA LEU A 847 19.74 55.88 -0.19
C LEU A 847 21.23 55.54 -0.47
N ALA A 848 21.57 54.24 -0.35
CA ALA A 848 22.70 53.51 -0.95
C ALA A 848 24.10 53.44 -0.24
N GLY A 849 24.85 52.37 -0.53
CA GLY A 849 26.25 52.10 -0.13
C GLY A 849 26.41 50.99 0.93
N ILE A 850 26.30 49.69 0.62
CA ILE A 850 27.34 48.83 0.00
C ILE A 850 28.68 48.90 0.78
N LEU A 851 29.02 48.00 1.72
CA LEU A 851 29.22 46.52 1.68
C LEU A 851 30.56 46.12 1.06
N LEU A 852 31.47 45.53 1.87
CA LEU A 852 32.45 44.55 1.40
C LEU A 852 32.94 43.61 2.54
N LEU A 853 33.02 42.32 2.23
CA LEU A 853 33.62 41.24 3.03
C LEU A 853 35.14 41.18 2.73
N SER A 854 36.00 40.45 3.45
CA SER A 854 35.88 39.02 3.78
C SER A 854 37.03 38.53 4.69
N SER A 855 36.88 37.30 5.19
CA SER A 855 37.92 36.55 5.91
C SER A 855 37.83 35.06 5.57
N ALA A 856 38.98 34.39 5.38
CA ALA A 856 39.24 32.93 5.40
C ALA A 856 38.25 32.00 4.64
N MET A 857 38.65 31.29 3.57
CA MET A 857 39.61 30.17 3.53
C MET A 857 39.15 28.89 4.26
N PHE A 858 38.82 27.84 3.48
CA PHE A 858 39.20 26.39 3.59
C PHE A 858 38.46 25.68 2.41
N LEU A 859 39.06 24.80 1.57
CA LEU A 859 39.44 23.39 1.77
C LEU A 859 38.21 22.48 2.08
N TRP A 860 38.04 21.27 1.51
CA TRP A 860 39.04 20.32 1.00
C TRP A 860 38.50 19.20 0.04
N LYS A 861 39.37 18.70 -0.84
CA LYS A 861 39.46 17.37 -1.51
C LYS A 861 38.26 16.41 -1.72
N ASN A 862 38.18 15.93 -2.97
CA ASN A 862 38.18 14.53 -3.44
C ASN A 862 38.10 13.35 -2.43
N HIS A 863 37.33 12.29 -2.77
CA HIS A 863 37.95 11.07 -3.33
C HIS A 863 36.99 10.01 -3.91
N LYS A 864 37.49 9.34 -4.96
CA LYS A 864 36.98 8.15 -5.69
C LYS A 864 35.80 8.39 -6.64
#